data_AF-A0A1Y5IB53-F1
#
_entry.id   AF-A0A1Y5IB53-F1
#
_cell.length_a   1.000
_cell.length_b   1.000
_cell.length_c   1.000
_cell.angle_alpha   90.00
_cell.angle_beta   90.00
_cell.angle_gamma   90.00
#
_symmetry.space_group_name_H-M   'P 1'
#
loop_
_entity.id
_entity.type
_entity.pdbx_description
1 polymer ?
#
loop_
_entity_poly.entity_id
_entity_poly.type
_entity_poly.pdbx_seq_one_letter_code
_entity_poly.pdbx_strand_id
1 'polypeptide(L)'
;MPAPASGPTRGTSDLDARDGDAASTSTTTTWNHLLNNPSSYNFAPKLARANARAVIDAVRALGEGSDSVGGDDGSIARTALAMDASFRDGLIRCSPDVVTRLRREANVTTFYGLEAWGEIPESDDSTVIVFACRPQLANMVTVAEHVRSVRRRRDAALRARAEEVASRDRGKRATSAVEGLLTRVASATGRGVKRGGKESDSSSNANPDADGFPEIPPLPKMYVLCAPRVTEMCEHALRDLHALDYVTMVQCECDLVPLEPDVFTMEYPEAYSEIVTEEWHASAYYVAAALHKLQRDFTGLAPVVKGKGDVAHKVAQLLLEMRLGVDPVIEEPAFVEPGVDCDSLIDMIVLIDRDVDMVTPLCTQLTYEGLIDEILGIEKGAVAIPQRAFDGDGKKKDVVKTDDPAKREEKYVRARAHKAGPIAMRPKLNNTDRLFDQIRDMNFGRACNVIRDLATAIKEDYDAIKGSNVEDQHVSEIGDFVKKIKANIGGTGLDLHATLAKYLIDCTKKKWFQNRLECERLCVEGEDLQTVMDHLETMIYRGDEAIPCLRMVVLACVCFNGFPPKMHEKIFSDLFNAFGPEILLKLEALETAGLFVDRETAKKRSRGFAQMRKPLKLIADGVDGSEEPNDITFAYSSSGYAPLSVRLVEAATRGSWKSIAPNNSGEDLLKHLPGELFEYTQGENDYGRPVNSKVSYREFNKRREKAAPLDGKDELWPKPTVMVFFIGGVTYAEIACLRHLAKKRQCGCNFVIGTTKIFQGDALIDTCGEDIERLETRLRVDEIAGRGERIRL
;
A
#
# COMPACT_ATOMS: atom_id res chain seq x y z
N MET A 1 -57.13 -12.67 56.03
CA MET A 1 -56.83 -13.90 56.80
C MET A 1 -56.66 -15.04 55.82
N PRO A 2 -55.81 -16.05 56.08
CA PRO A 2 -54.83 -16.17 57.17
C PRO A 2 -53.37 -15.98 56.71
N ALA A 3 -52.47 -15.86 57.69
CA ALA A 3 -51.02 -16.10 57.58
C ALA A 3 -50.71 -17.26 58.58
N PRO A 4 -49.52 -17.43 59.18
CA PRO A 4 -48.11 -17.26 58.74
C PRO A 4 -47.26 -18.54 59.01
N ALA A 5 -45.96 -18.53 58.66
CA ALA A 5 -44.85 -19.22 59.38
C ALA A 5 -43.51 -19.07 58.60
N SER A 6 -42.30 -19.20 59.18
CA SER A 6 -41.63 -18.48 60.27
C SER A 6 -40.32 -19.21 60.64
N GLY A 7 -39.16 -18.65 60.28
CA GLY A 7 -37.85 -18.97 60.90
C GLY A 7 -37.21 -20.33 60.57
N PRO A 8 -35.97 -20.59 61.06
CA PRO A 8 -35.26 -19.84 62.10
C PRO A 8 -33.90 -19.22 61.69
N THR A 9 -33.45 -18.27 62.52
CA THR A 9 -32.07 -17.74 62.57
C THR A 9 -31.24 -18.39 63.68
N ARG A 10 -29.92 -18.48 63.48
CA ARG A 10 -28.82 -18.67 64.46
C ARG A 10 -27.50 -18.62 63.66
N GLY A 11 -26.39 -18.05 64.10
CA GLY A 11 -26.10 -17.28 65.32
C GLY A 11 -24.58 -17.06 65.47
N THR A 12 -24.12 -15.82 65.24
CA THR A 12 -23.16 -15.05 66.04
C THR A 12 -22.08 -15.73 66.91
N SER A 13 -20.80 -15.43 66.61
CA SER A 13 -19.68 -15.20 67.56
C SER A 13 -18.51 -14.60 66.74
N ASP A 14 -18.24 -13.30 66.81
CA ASP A 14 -17.38 -12.62 67.81
C ASP A 14 -15.88 -12.58 67.43
N LEU A 15 -15.43 -11.32 67.23
CA LEU A 15 -14.19 -10.70 67.76
C LEU A 15 -12.82 -11.33 67.40
N ASP A 16 -11.97 -10.63 66.65
CA ASP A 16 -11.19 -9.49 67.17
C ASP A 16 -10.43 -8.73 66.05
N ALA A 17 -9.98 -7.51 66.35
CA ALA A 17 -9.28 -6.63 65.41
C ALA A 17 -7.75 -6.74 65.48
N ARG A 18 -7.05 -6.46 64.36
CA ARG A 18 -5.78 -5.68 64.30
C ARG A 18 -5.34 -5.32 62.88
N ASP A 19 -5.17 -4.01 62.69
CA ASP A 19 -4.17 -3.27 61.90
C ASP A 19 -3.93 -3.61 60.40
N GLY A 20 -4.11 -2.60 59.53
CA GLY A 20 -3.65 -2.66 58.13
C GLY A 20 -4.27 -1.64 57.16
N ASP A 21 -4.20 -0.34 57.46
CA ASP A 21 -4.67 0.72 56.53
C ASP A 21 -3.84 0.79 55.23
N ALA A 22 -4.50 0.62 54.07
CA ALA A 22 -4.07 1.13 52.77
C ALA A 22 -5.24 1.16 51.77
N ALA A 23 -6.03 2.25 51.81
CA ALA A 23 -7.25 2.39 51.03
C ALA A 23 -7.02 2.61 49.51
N SER A 24 -7.53 1.68 48.71
CA SER A 24 -8.46 1.93 47.58
C SER A 24 -8.17 3.06 46.56
N THR A 25 -7.24 2.86 45.61
CA THR A 25 -7.19 3.61 44.33
C THR A 25 -6.47 2.84 43.20
N SER A 26 -6.98 1.66 42.77
CA SER A 26 -6.43 1.00 41.56
C SER A 26 -7.38 0.13 40.72
N THR A 27 -8.59 -0.19 41.18
CA THR A 27 -9.47 -1.16 40.50
C THR A 27 -10.42 -0.57 39.46
N THR A 28 -10.70 0.74 39.48
CA THR A 28 -11.59 1.39 38.48
C THR A 28 -10.87 1.74 37.18
N THR A 29 -9.56 1.98 37.23
CA THR A 29 -8.76 2.43 36.07
C THR A 29 -8.48 1.29 35.08
N THR A 30 -8.41 0.04 35.56
CA THR A 30 -8.08 -1.13 34.73
C THR A 30 -9.24 -1.56 33.83
N TRP A 31 -10.49 -1.38 34.27
CA TRP A 31 -11.68 -1.73 33.48
C TRP A 31 -11.95 -0.74 32.35
N ASN A 32 -11.79 0.57 32.58
CA ASN A 32 -11.95 1.56 31.51
C ASN A 32 -10.87 1.47 30.42
N HIS A 33 -9.72 0.86 30.73
CA HIS A 33 -8.68 0.58 29.72
C HIS A 33 -8.98 -0.63 28.83
N LEU A 34 -9.84 -1.55 29.29
CA LEU A 34 -10.33 -2.70 28.50
C LEU A 34 -11.52 -2.35 27.60
N LEU A 35 -12.25 -1.27 27.91
CA LEU A 35 -13.40 -0.80 27.12
C LEU A 35 -13.01 0.19 26.00
N ASN A 36 -11.84 0.81 26.06
CA ASN A 36 -11.45 1.93 25.18
C ASN A 36 -10.34 1.64 24.15
N ASN A 37 -10.01 0.37 23.84
CA ASN A 37 -9.35 -0.05 22.58
C ASN A 37 -9.35 -1.59 22.43
N PRO A 38 -9.12 -2.17 21.24
CA PRO A 38 -10.16 -2.98 20.61
C PRO A 38 -9.79 -4.47 20.49
N SER A 39 -10.68 -5.35 20.93
CA SER A 39 -10.53 -6.81 20.75
C SER A 39 -10.65 -7.26 19.28
N SER A 40 -11.27 -6.46 18.40
CA SER A 40 -11.54 -6.80 16.99
C SER A 40 -10.34 -6.77 16.05
N TYR A 41 -9.29 -5.99 16.35
CA TYR A 41 -8.16 -5.75 15.43
C TYR A 41 -6.85 -6.45 15.84
N ASN A 42 -6.90 -7.39 16.79
CA ASN A 42 -5.74 -8.05 17.39
C ASN A 42 -4.95 -8.98 16.44
N PHE A 43 -5.38 -9.11 15.18
CA PHE A 43 -4.68 -9.89 14.16
C PHE A 43 -3.68 -9.04 13.33
N ALA A 44 -3.85 -7.72 13.20
CA ALA A 44 -2.90 -6.88 12.45
C ALA A 44 -1.45 -6.99 12.99
N PRO A 45 -1.18 -6.92 14.31
CA PRO A 45 0.18 -7.11 14.84
C PRO A 45 0.67 -8.56 14.75
N LYS A 46 -0.23 -9.56 14.63
CA LYS A 46 0.16 -10.95 14.38
C LYS A 46 0.65 -11.10 12.94
N LEU A 47 -0.11 -10.60 11.97
CA LEU A 47 0.25 -10.60 10.54
C LEU A 47 1.55 -9.81 10.29
N ALA A 48 1.71 -8.62 10.88
CA ALA A 48 2.93 -7.82 10.78
C ALA A 48 4.19 -8.61 11.17
N ARG A 49 4.12 -9.31 12.32
CA ARG A 49 5.22 -10.14 12.83
C ARG A 49 5.44 -11.39 11.96
N ALA A 50 4.37 -12.02 11.47
CA ALA A 50 4.46 -13.17 10.57
C ALA A 50 5.14 -12.80 9.24
N ASN A 51 4.74 -11.70 8.60
CA ASN A 51 5.35 -11.20 7.36
C ASN A 51 6.83 -10.87 7.56
N ALA A 52 7.16 -10.09 8.60
CA ALA A 52 8.54 -9.75 8.91
C ALA A 52 9.39 -11.00 9.20
N ARG A 53 8.80 -12.00 9.89
CA ARG A 53 9.47 -13.27 10.17
C ARG A 53 9.68 -14.10 8.90
N ALA A 54 8.69 -14.19 8.01
CA ALA A 54 8.80 -14.91 6.74
C ALA A 54 9.95 -14.36 5.87
N VAL A 55 10.08 -13.03 5.76
CA VAL A 55 11.20 -12.41 5.02
C VAL A 55 12.54 -12.67 5.71
N ILE A 56 12.63 -12.51 7.03
CA ILE A 56 13.87 -12.74 7.78
C ILE A 56 14.31 -14.20 7.68
N ASP A 57 13.40 -15.15 7.85
CA ASP A 57 13.72 -16.58 7.81
C ASP A 57 14.04 -17.05 6.39
N ALA A 58 13.39 -16.50 5.36
CA ALA A 58 13.76 -16.77 3.97
C ALA A 58 15.17 -16.25 3.64
N VAL A 59 15.50 -15.00 3.98
CA VAL A 59 16.86 -14.44 3.75
C VAL A 59 17.91 -15.19 4.58
N ARG A 60 17.58 -15.57 5.83
CA ARG A 60 18.47 -16.36 6.68
C ARG A 60 18.76 -17.74 6.11
N ALA A 61 17.72 -18.47 5.66
CA ALA A 61 17.87 -19.80 5.08
C ALA A 61 18.73 -19.79 3.80
N LEU A 62 18.68 -18.69 3.03
CA LEU A 62 19.57 -18.47 1.88
C LEU A 62 21.04 -18.28 2.28
N GLY A 63 21.30 -17.67 3.44
CA GLY A 63 22.64 -17.58 4.03
C GLY A 63 23.14 -18.92 4.58
N GLU A 64 22.30 -19.63 5.33
CA GLU A 64 22.65 -20.93 5.95
C GLU A 64 22.79 -22.07 4.93
N GLY A 65 21.97 -22.12 3.88
CA GLY A 65 22.05 -23.11 2.81
C GLY A 65 23.30 -22.98 1.90
N SER A 66 24.21 -22.06 2.22
CA SER A 66 25.41 -21.81 1.41
C SER A 66 26.63 -22.67 1.80
N ASP A 67 26.64 -23.27 3.00
CA ASP A 67 27.78 -24.02 3.55
C ASP A 67 27.74 -25.53 3.26
N SER A 68 28.05 -25.90 2.01
CA SER A 68 28.22 -27.33 1.62
C SER A 68 29.51 -27.61 0.83
N VAL A 69 30.46 -26.66 0.82
CA VAL A 69 31.80 -26.86 0.25
C VAL A 69 32.88 -26.26 1.18
N GLY A 70 33.20 -26.98 2.26
CA GLY A 70 34.46 -26.84 3.00
C GLY A 70 34.52 -25.75 4.08
N GLY A 71 33.95 -26.03 5.25
CA GLY A 71 34.14 -25.25 6.49
C GLY A 71 33.22 -25.77 7.59
N ASP A 72 33.79 -26.22 8.72
CA ASP A 72 33.06 -26.93 9.79
C ASP A 72 32.55 -25.99 10.90
N ASP A 73 32.39 -24.69 10.59
CA ASP A 73 31.87 -23.65 11.47
C ASP A 73 30.49 -23.19 10.97
N GLY A 74 29.46 -23.30 11.81
CA GLY A 74 28.08 -22.89 11.49
C GLY A 74 27.86 -21.38 11.44
N SER A 75 28.70 -20.64 10.70
CA SER A 75 28.65 -19.18 10.58
C SER A 75 27.82 -18.73 9.38
N ILE A 76 26.68 -18.10 9.63
CA ILE A 76 25.79 -17.57 8.58
C ILE A 76 26.58 -16.67 7.60
N ALA A 77 26.53 -16.99 6.31
CA ALA A 77 27.21 -16.25 5.26
C ALA A 77 26.85 -14.75 5.22
N ARG A 78 27.82 -13.91 4.81
CA ARG A 78 27.60 -12.46 4.66
C ARG A 78 26.67 -12.22 3.46
N THR A 79 25.60 -11.47 3.69
CA THR A 79 24.52 -11.31 2.71
C THR A 79 24.30 -9.85 2.34
N ALA A 80 24.39 -9.55 1.05
CA ALA A 80 23.93 -8.28 0.47
C ALA A 80 22.45 -8.41 0.06
N LEU A 81 21.61 -7.47 0.50
CA LEU A 81 20.17 -7.47 0.17
C LEU A 81 19.80 -6.28 -0.72
N ALA A 82 19.54 -6.56 -1.99
CA ALA A 82 18.98 -5.59 -2.95
C ALA A 82 17.46 -5.72 -2.97
N MET A 83 16.72 -4.61 -2.82
CA MET A 83 15.25 -4.64 -2.77
C MET A 83 14.61 -3.70 -3.80
N ASP A 84 13.56 -4.18 -4.47
CA ASP A 84 12.58 -3.30 -5.13
C ASP A 84 12.07 -2.27 -4.13
N ALA A 85 11.85 -1.04 -4.60
CA ALA A 85 11.29 0.02 -3.81
C ALA A 85 9.94 -0.37 -3.19
N SER A 86 9.02 -0.92 -3.96
CA SER A 86 7.68 -1.31 -3.49
C SER A 86 7.77 -2.33 -2.34
N PHE A 87 8.55 -3.39 -2.53
CA PHE A 87 8.78 -4.43 -1.51
C PHE A 87 9.46 -3.89 -0.25
N ARG A 88 10.57 -3.14 -0.39
CA ARG A 88 11.28 -2.50 0.73
C ARG A 88 10.35 -1.61 1.55
N ASP A 89 9.56 -0.79 0.86
CA ASP A 89 8.76 0.24 1.50
C ASP A 89 7.57 -0.40 2.25
N GLY A 90 6.95 -1.44 1.70
CA GLY A 90 5.98 -2.27 2.43
C GLY A 90 6.57 -2.98 3.66
N LEU A 91 7.76 -3.56 3.52
CA LEU A 91 8.46 -4.26 4.62
C LEU A 91 8.83 -3.34 5.78
N ILE A 92 9.31 -2.13 5.49
CA ILE A 92 9.63 -1.10 6.51
C ILE A 92 8.37 -0.61 7.24
N ARG A 93 7.21 -0.58 6.57
CA ARG A 93 5.93 -0.26 7.22
C ARG A 93 5.44 -1.37 8.15
N CYS A 94 5.55 -2.64 7.75
CA CYS A 94 5.17 -3.80 8.58
C CYS A 94 5.84 -3.79 9.96
N SER A 95 7.16 -3.55 10.01
CA SER A 95 7.94 -3.64 11.25
C SER A 95 9.13 -2.67 11.21
N PRO A 96 9.11 -1.54 11.95
CA PRO A 96 10.18 -0.54 11.89
C PRO A 96 11.58 -1.06 12.26
N ASP A 97 11.65 -2.15 13.01
CA ASP A 97 12.87 -2.84 13.44
C ASP A 97 13.38 -3.89 12.44
N VAL A 98 12.68 -4.14 11.33
CA VAL A 98 13.00 -5.21 10.38
C VAL A 98 14.43 -5.13 9.84
N VAL A 99 14.95 -3.92 9.58
CA VAL A 99 16.33 -3.71 9.13
C VAL A 99 17.33 -4.13 10.20
N THR A 100 17.11 -3.74 11.45
CA THR A 100 17.93 -4.14 12.60
C THR A 100 17.89 -5.66 12.80
N ARG A 101 16.72 -6.27 12.60
CA ARG A 101 16.54 -7.72 12.70
C ARG A 101 17.20 -8.48 11.54
N LEU A 102 17.10 -8.01 10.30
CA LEU A 102 17.83 -8.59 9.15
C LEU A 102 19.35 -8.58 9.36
N ARG A 103 19.89 -7.47 9.90
CA ARG A 103 21.31 -7.38 10.27
C ARG A 103 21.73 -8.40 11.33
N ARG A 104 20.88 -8.62 12.36
CA ARG A 104 21.19 -9.46 13.52
C ARG A 104 20.87 -10.95 13.32
N GLU A 105 19.75 -11.26 12.67
CA GLU A 105 19.17 -12.61 12.57
C GLU A 105 19.50 -13.29 11.24
N ALA A 106 19.84 -12.53 10.18
CA ALA A 106 20.13 -13.05 8.83
C ALA A 106 21.49 -12.57 8.27
N ASN A 107 22.37 -12.00 9.10
CA ASN A 107 23.70 -11.49 8.76
C ASN A 107 23.75 -10.58 7.50
N VAL A 108 22.73 -9.72 7.32
CA VAL A 108 22.70 -8.77 6.21
C VAL A 108 23.67 -7.61 6.47
N THR A 109 24.75 -7.57 5.70
CA THR A 109 25.84 -6.58 5.82
C THR A 109 25.50 -5.28 5.10
N THR A 110 25.02 -5.37 3.87
CA THR A 110 24.75 -4.25 2.96
C THR A 110 23.32 -4.29 2.41
N PHE A 111 22.80 -3.12 2.08
CA PHE A 111 21.43 -2.92 1.57
C PHE A 111 21.49 -2.06 0.32
N TYR A 112 20.84 -2.50 -0.76
CA TYR A 112 20.83 -1.82 -2.06
C TYR A 112 19.41 -1.58 -2.56
N GLY A 113 19.24 -0.55 -3.40
CA GLY A 113 18.04 -0.40 -4.22
C GLY A 113 18.16 -1.29 -5.46
N LEU A 114 17.14 -2.08 -5.76
CA LEU A 114 16.99 -2.77 -7.04
C LEU A 114 16.43 -1.76 -8.05
N GLU A 115 17.32 -0.96 -8.62
CA GLU A 115 17.01 0.09 -9.58
C GLU A 115 17.71 -0.20 -10.91
N ALA A 116 17.08 0.17 -12.03
CA ALA A 116 17.63 0.00 -13.38
C ALA A 116 18.96 0.75 -13.50
N TRP A 117 19.95 0.14 -14.16
CA TRP A 117 21.35 0.62 -14.20
C TRP A 117 22.06 0.71 -12.83
N GLY A 118 21.43 0.28 -11.73
CA GLY A 118 22.08 0.17 -10.44
C GLY A 118 23.18 -0.90 -10.47
N GLU A 119 24.23 -0.70 -9.68
CA GLU A 119 25.31 -1.67 -9.53
C GLU A 119 25.63 -1.89 -8.06
N ILE A 120 25.87 -3.16 -7.68
CA ILE A 120 26.46 -3.51 -6.38
C ILE A 120 27.95 -3.13 -6.44
N PRO A 121 28.48 -2.25 -5.56
CA PRO A 121 29.86 -1.77 -5.62
C PRO A 121 30.94 -2.86 -5.67
N GLU A 122 32.14 -2.51 -6.13
CA GLU A 122 33.31 -3.40 -6.09
C GLU A 122 33.85 -3.65 -4.68
N SER A 123 33.51 -2.78 -3.73
CA SER A 123 33.90 -2.90 -2.32
C SER A 123 33.00 -3.82 -1.50
N ASP A 124 31.95 -4.40 -2.08
CA ASP A 124 31.09 -5.36 -1.38
C ASP A 124 31.73 -6.76 -1.41
N ASP A 125 31.95 -7.33 -0.22
CA ASP A 125 32.59 -8.64 -0.02
C ASP A 125 31.60 -9.75 0.39
N SER A 126 30.31 -9.54 0.16
CA SER A 126 29.24 -10.48 0.52
C SER A 126 29.28 -11.74 -0.35
N THR A 127 29.27 -12.89 0.32
CA THR A 127 29.27 -14.22 -0.30
C THR A 127 27.92 -14.62 -0.88
N VAL A 128 26.84 -13.99 -0.42
CA VAL A 128 25.47 -14.19 -0.89
C VAL A 128 24.86 -12.85 -1.30
N ILE A 129 24.15 -12.81 -2.43
CA ILE A 129 23.38 -11.66 -2.90
C ILE A 129 21.92 -12.10 -3.04
N VAL A 130 21.01 -11.38 -2.39
CA VAL A 130 19.56 -11.60 -2.50
C VAL A 130 18.90 -10.40 -3.17
N PHE A 131 18.22 -10.65 -4.28
CA PHE A 131 17.39 -9.68 -4.99
C PHE A 131 15.92 -9.89 -4.60
N ALA A 132 15.40 -9.10 -3.67
CA ALA A 132 14.02 -9.22 -3.19
C ALA A 132 13.08 -8.26 -3.93
N CYS A 133 12.07 -8.80 -4.61
CA CYS A 133 11.21 -8.03 -5.49
C CYS A 133 9.82 -8.67 -5.69
N ARG A 134 8.89 -7.90 -6.25
CA ARG A 134 7.61 -8.44 -6.74
C ARG A 134 7.84 -9.19 -8.06
N PRO A 135 7.11 -10.29 -8.34
CA PRO A 135 7.29 -11.12 -9.53
C PRO A 135 6.77 -10.42 -10.81
N GLN A 136 7.52 -9.42 -11.27
CA GLN A 136 7.23 -8.61 -12.45
C GLN A 136 8.37 -8.69 -13.45
N LEU A 137 8.04 -8.64 -14.74
CA LEU A 137 9.01 -8.70 -15.84
C LEU A 137 10.08 -7.59 -15.76
N ALA A 138 9.68 -6.36 -15.45
CA ALA A 138 10.60 -5.24 -15.27
C ALA A 138 11.65 -5.51 -14.17
N ASN A 139 11.24 -6.08 -13.03
CA ASN A 139 12.15 -6.47 -11.96
C ASN A 139 13.12 -7.56 -12.42
N MET A 140 12.68 -8.52 -13.25
CA MET A 140 13.57 -9.56 -13.80
C MET A 140 14.62 -8.98 -14.76
N VAL A 141 14.29 -7.94 -15.54
CA VAL A 141 15.27 -7.20 -16.35
C VAL A 141 16.32 -6.55 -15.46
N THR A 142 15.89 -5.80 -14.45
CA THR A 142 16.81 -5.15 -13.49
C THR A 142 17.69 -6.18 -12.78
N VAL A 143 17.14 -7.30 -12.31
CA VAL A 143 17.93 -8.41 -11.73
C VAL A 143 18.97 -8.92 -12.72
N ALA A 144 18.61 -9.14 -13.99
CA ALA A 144 19.56 -9.58 -15.01
C ALA A 144 20.68 -8.55 -15.28
N GLU A 145 20.40 -7.25 -15.22
CA GLU A 145 21.43 -6.20 -15.30
C GLU A 145 22.43 -6.29 -14.14
N HIS A 146 21.95 -6.40 -12.89
CA HIS A 146 22.80 -6.55 -11.70
C HIS A 146 23.66 -7.83 -11.77
N VAL A 147 23.06 -8.97 -12.14
CA VAL A 147 23.76 -10.25 -12.35
C VAL A 147 24.86 -10.11 -13.42
N ARG A 148 24.56 -9.42 -14.54
CA ARG A 148 25.54 -9.15 -15.61
C ARG A 148 26.66 -8.23 -15.14
N SER A 149 26.39 -7.23 -14.30
CA SER A 149 27.43 -6.36 -13.71
C SER A 149 28.39 -7.15 -12.81
N VAL A 150 27.86 -7.95 -11.86
CA VAL A 150 28.67 -8.81 -10.98
C VAL A 150 29.52 -9.80 -11.80
N ARG A 151 28.93 -10.44 -12.82
CA ARG A 151 29.65 -11.36 -13.71
C ARG A 151 30.76 -10.66 -14.51
N ARG A 152 30.47 -9.51 -15.13
CA ARG A 152 31.45 -8.76 -15.94
C ARG A 152 32.70 -8.40 -15.13
N ARG A 153 32.53 -8.01 -13.87
CA ARG A 153 33.63 -7.70 -12.95
C ARG A 153 34.52 -8.92 -12.68
N ARG A 154 33.94 -10.09 -12.36
CA ARG A 154 34.73 -11.32 -12.20
C ARG A 154 35.42 -11.74 -13.50
N ASP A 155 34.72 -11.68 -14.64
CA ASP A 155 35.29 -11.99 -15.95
C ASP A 155 36.44 -11.02 -16.31
N ALA A 156 36.37 -9.75 -15.89
CA ALA A 156 37.45 -8.77 -16.04
C ALA A 156 38.64 -9.08 -15.11
N ALA A 157 38.41 -9.38 -13.84
CA ALA A 157 39.45 -9.78 -12.89
C ALA A 157 40.19 -11.06 -13.33
N LEU A 158 39.45 -12.05 -13.85
CA LEU A 158 40.01 -13.28 -14.42
C LEU A 158 40.88 -13.00 -15.67
N ARG A 159 40.45 -12.10 -16.56
CA ARG A 159 41.26 -11.65 -17.70
C ARG A 159 42.52 -10.92 -17.26
N ALA A 160 42.41 -9.97 -16.33
CA ALA A 160 43.56 -9.22 -15.80
C ALA A 160 44.61 -10.15 -15.17
N ARG A 161 44.19 -11.15 -14.39
CA ARG A 161 45.09 -12.18 -13.84
C ARG A 161 45.70 -13.06 -14.93
N ALA A 162 44.92 -13.46 -15.95
CA ALA A 162 45.45 -14.24 -17.08
C ALA A 162 46.49 -13.44 -17.90
N GLU A 163 46.27 -12.13 -18.07
CA GLU A 163 47.22 -11.21 -18.71
C GLU A 163 48.47 -11.00 -17.84
N GLU A 164 48.34 -10.84 -16.52
CA GLU A 164 49.47 -10.72 -15.59
C GLU A 164 50.34 -11.98 -15.62
N VAL A 165 49.74 -13.17 -15.49
CA VAL A 165 50.44 -14.46 -15.60
C VAL A 165 51.13 -14.60 -16.96
N ALA A 166 50.43 -14.31 -18.06
CA ALA A 166 50.99 -14.37 -19.41
C ALA A 166 52.06 -13.28 -19.69
N SER A 167 52.10 -12.20 -18.91
CA SER A 167 53.19 -11.20 -18.97
C SER A 167 54.43 -11.68 -18.21
N ARG A 168 54.23 -12.36 -17.08
CA ARG A 168 55.28 -12.89 -16.19
C ARG A 168 55.94 -14.14 -16.78
N ASP A 169 55.17 -15.00 -17.45
CA ASP A 169 55.69 -16.14 -18.22
C ASP A 169 56.43 -15.70 -19.49
N ARG A 170 56.03 -14.59 -20.13
CA ARG A 170 56.85 -13.97 -21.19
C ARG A 170 58.22 -13.52 -20.68
N GLY A 171 58.35 -13.20 -19.39
CA GLY A 171 59.63 -12.98 -18.72
C GLY A 171 60.34 -14.26 -18.25
N LYS A 172 59.66 -15.42 -18.19
CA LYS A 172 60.19 -16.69 -17.70
C LYS A 172 60.03 -17.83 -18.72
N ARG A 173 60.98 -17.81 -19.65
CA ARG A 173 61.37 -18.87 -20.62
C ARG A 173 60.60 -18.92 -21.94
N ALA A 174 61.37 -18.66 -23.00
CA ALA A 174 61.21 -19.40 -24.24
C ALA A 174 61.27 -20.92 -23.97
N THR A 175 60.50 -21.69 -24.75
CA THR A 175 60.36 -23.16 -24.79
C THR A 175 59.31 -23.81 -23.85
N SER A 176 58.35 -24.49 -24.49
CA SER A 176 57.72 -25.76 -24.05
C SER A 176 56.57 -25.77 -23.01
N ALA A 177 55.75 -24.72 -22.85
CA ALA A 177 54.53 -24.79 -22.01
C ALA A 177 53.20 -24.47 -22.73
N VAL A 178 53.22 -23.84 -23.91
CA VAL A 178 52.02 -23.30 -24.59
C VAL A 178 51.10 -24.40 -25.13
N GLU A 179 51.64 -25.55 -25.54
CA GLU A 179 50.90 -26.63 -26.21
C GLU A 179 49.97 -27.42 -25.26
N GLY A 180 50.34 -27.52 -23.98
CA GLY A 180 49.57 -28.28 -22.97
C GLY A 180 48.43 -27.51 -22.31
N LEU A 181 48.43 -26.17 -22.38
CA LEU A 181 47.38 -25.35 -21.77
C LEU A 181 46.16 -25.20 -22.69
N LEU A 182 46.40 -25.02 -24.00
CA LEU A 182 45.35 -24.92 -25.02
C LEU A 182 44.50 -26.20 -25.12
N THR A 183 45.10 -27.37 -24.91
CA THR A 183 44.36 -28.66 -24.88
C THR A 183 43.44 -28.78 -23.66
N ARG A 184 43.79 -28.17 -22.51
CA ARG A 184 42.94 -28.20 -21.30
C ARG A 184 41.76 -27.24 -21.41
N VAL A 185 41.96 -26.04 -21.95
CA VAL A 185 40.86 -25.07 -22.20
C VAL A 185 39.81 -25.67 -23.14
N ALA A 186 40.22 -26.41 -24.18
CA ALA A 186 39.30 -27.11 -25.08
C ALA A 186 38.51 -28.27 -24.41
N SER A 187 38.96 -28.78 -23.27
CA SER A 187 38.29 -29.87 -22.54
C SER A 187 37.21 -29.39 -21.56
N ALA A 188 37.22 -28.10 -21.18
CA ALA A 188 36.21 -27.49 -20.31
C ALA A 188 34.90 -27.16 -21.06
N THR A 189 34.92 -27.08 -22.39
CA THR A 189 33.74 -26.93 -23.25
C THR A 189 33.23 -28.31 -23.68
N GLY A 190 32.29 -28.87 -22.92
CA GLY A 190 31.89 -30.28 -23.01
C GLY A 190 31.48 -30.78 -24.40
N ARG A 191 32.37 -31.52 -25.07
CA ARG A 191 32.05 -32.50 -26.11
C ARG A 191 32.88 -33.76 -25.90
N GLY A 192 32.23 -34.86 -25.53
CA GLY A 192 32.91 -36.10 -25.17
C GLY A 192 33.47 -36.85 -26.39
N VAL A 193 34.74 -37.26 -26.30
CA VAL A 193 35.33 -38.29 -27.16
C VAL A 193 36.13 -39.25 -26.28
N LYS A 194 35.77 -40.54 -26.29
CA LYS A 194 36.55 -41.60 -25.62
C LYS A 194 37.80 -41.94 -26.43
N ARG A 195 38.97 -41.95 -25.78
CA ARG A 195 40.00 -43.01 -25.95
C ARG A 195 41.03 -42.94 -24.81
N GLY A 196 41.44 -44.12 -24.34
CA GLY A 196 42.34 -44.24 -23.16
C GLY A 196 43.79 -44.53 -23.53
N GLY A 197 44.67 -44.48 -22.53
CA GLY A 197 46.07 -44.82 -22.65
C GLY A 197 46.89 -44.52 -21.39
N LYS A 198 47.08 -45.56 -20.56
CA LYS A 198 48.09 -45.78 -19.50
C LYS A 198 48.55 -44.62 -18.59
N GLU A 199 48.44 -44.90 -17.30
CA GLU A 199 49.12 -44.18 -16.21
C GLU A 199 50.64 -44.28 -16.31
N SER A 200 51.32 -43.24 -15.82
CA SER A 200 52.70 -43.31 -15.34
C SER A 200 52.88 -42.29 -14.21
N ASP A 201 53.06 -42.78 -12.98
CA ASP A 201 53.29 -41.93 -11.82
C ASP A 201 54.58 -41.12 -11.95
N SER A 202 54.49 -39.82 -11.67
CA SER A 202 55.63 -39.07 -11.14
C SER A 202 55.13 -38.02 -10.16
N SER A 203 55.33 -38.32 -8.88
CA SER A 203 54.94 -37.46 -7.76
C SER A 203 55.88 -36.25 -7.65
N SER A 204 55.48 -35.11 -8.20
CA SER A 204 56.07 -33.82 -7.84
C SER A 204 55.20 -33.14 -6.77
N ASN A 205 55.70 -33.14 -5.52
CA ASN A 205 55.19 -32.25 -4.47
C ASN A 205 55.53 -30.79 -4.83
N ALA A 206 54.72 -30.20 -5.70
CA ALA A 206 54.68 -28.76 -5.92
C ALA A 206 53.64 -28.19 -4.94
N ASN A 207 54.11 -27.50 -3.90
CA ASN A 207 53.24 -26.80 -2.96
C ASN A 207 52.55 -25.64 -3.72
N PRO A 208 51.21 -25.61 -3.86
CA PRO A 208 50.53 -24.64 -4.72
C PRO A 208 50.58 -23.20 -4.17
N ASP A 209 50.87 -23.04 -2.88
CA ASP A 209 50.78 -21.76 -2.16
C ASP A 209 52.00 -20.84 -2.34
N ALA A 210 52.91 -21.15 -3.27
CA ALA A 210 54.16 -20.41 -3.48
C ALA A 210 54.03 -19.20 -4.43
N ASP A 211 52.96 -19.13 -5.23
CA ASP A 211 52.69 -18.02 -6.15
C ASP A 211 51.80 -16.98 -5.48
N GLY A 212 52.43 -16.03 -4.78
CA GLY A 212 51.78 -14.98 -3.98
C GLY A 212 51.00 -13.92 -4.77
N PHE A 213 49.96 -14.34 -5.50
CA PHE A 213 48.92 -13.50 -6.05
C PHE A 213 47.70 -13.53 -5.12
N PRO A 214 46.97 -12.41 -4.92
CA PRO A 214 45.69 -12.45 -4.25
C PRO A 214 44.70 -13.35 -5.02
N GLU A 215 44.02 -14.23 -4.30
CA GLU A 215 43.05 -15.15 -4.89
C GLU A 215 41.83 -14.37 -5.39
N ILE A 216 41.37 -14.67 -6.62
CA ILE A 216 40.15 -14.04 -7.15
C ILE A 216 38.96 -14.72 -6.46
N PRO A 217 38.09 -13.97 -5.75
CA PRO A 217 36.97 -14.58 -5.05
C PRO A 217 36.02 -15.32 -6.02
N PRO A 218 35.34 -16.38 -5.53
CA PRO A 218 34.28 -17.04 -6.30
C PRO A 218 33.15 -16.06 -6.64
N LEU A 219 32.29 -16.41 -7.61
CA LEU A 219 31.03 -15.68 -7.75
C LEU A 219 30.23 -15.84 -6.44
N PRO A 220 29.64 -14.77 -5.90
CA PRO A 220 28.69 -14.90 -4.81
C PRO A 220 27.47 -15.70 -5.28
N LYS A 221 26.84 -16.45 -4.37
CA LYS A 221 25.59 -17.15 -4.66
C LYS A 221 24.47 -16.12 -4.77
N MET A 222 23.73 -16.13 -5.87
CA MET A 222 22.70 -15.13 -6.14
C MET A 222 21.30 -15.76 -6.08
N TYR A 223 20.37 -15.04 -5.44
CA TYR A 223 19.00 -15.50 -5.24
C TYR A 223 18.01 -14.40 -5.62
N VAL A 224 16.85 -14.80 -6.16
CA VAL A 224 15.72 -13.89 -6.42
C VAL A 224 14.59 -14.25 -5.46
N LEU A 225 14.34 -13.39 -4.47
CA LEU A 225 13.28 -13.57 -3.49
C LEU A 225 12.00 -12.90 -4.02
N CYS A 226 11.08 -13.68 -4.57
CA CYS A 226 9.82 -13.20 -5.11
C CYS A 226 8.72 -13.17 -4.04
N ALA A 227 8.15 -11.99 -3.80
CA ALA A 227 7.02 -11.81 -2.89
C ALA A 227 5.75 -11.38 -3.66
N PRO A 228 4.60 -12.06 -3.48
CA PRO A 228 4.36 -13.16 -2.54
C PRO A 228 4.84 -14.54 -3.05
N ARG A 229 5.04 -14.72 -4.36
CA ARG A 229 5.36 -16.01 -4.97
C ARG A 229 6.25 -15.91 -6.21
N VAL A 230 6.88 -17.02 -6.58
CA VAL A 230 7.51 -17.19 -7.89
C VAL A 230 6.42 -17.44 -8.96
N THR A 231 6.68 -16.96 -10.18
CA THR A 231 5.84 -17.20 -11.36
C THR A 231 6.68 -17.76 -12.50
N GLU A 232 6.12 -18.69 -13.27
CA GLU A 232 6.78 -19.33 -14.43
C GLU A 232 7.20 -18.29 -15.49
N MET A 233 6.42 -17.21 -15.64
CA MET A 233 6.76 -16.08 -16.53
C MET A 233 8.07 -15.39 -16.11
N CYS A 234 8.32 -15.21 -14.80
CA CYS A 234 9.58 -14.62 -14.32
C CYS A 234 10.76 -15.57 -14.52
N GLU A 235 10.57 -16.88 -14.33
CA GLU A 235 11.59 -17.89 -14.61
C GLU A 235 11.95 -17.93 -16.10
N HIS A 236 10.94 -17.89 -16.98
CA HIS A 236 11.14 -17.82 -18.43
C HIS A 236 11.83 -16.52 -18.85
N ALA A 237 11.47 -15.38 -18.25
CA ALA A 237 12.15 -14.12 -18.49
C ALA A 237 13.64 -14.20 -18.10
N LEU A 238 13.97 -14.71 -16.91
CA LEU A 238 15.37 -14.86 -16.49
C LEU A 238 16.16 -15.83 -17.39
N ARG A 239 15.51 -16.84 -17.97
CA ARG A 239 16.08 -17.76 -18.97
C ARG A 239 16.43 -17.03 -20.27
N ASP A 240 15.48 -16.28 -20.82
CA ASP A 240 15.67 -15.46 -22.03
C ASP A 240 16.72 -14.37 -21.84
N LEU A 241 16.79 -13.78 -20.64
CA LEU A 241 17.81 -12.79 -20.27
C LEU A 241 19.21 -13.41 -19.97
N HIS A 242 19.36 -14.73 -20.06
CA HIS A 242 20.57 -15.49 -19.73
C HIS A 242 21.09 -15.25 -18.29
N ALA A 243 20.17 -15.02 -17.36
CA ALA A 243 20.45 -14.79 -15.95
C ALA A 243 20.10 -16.01 -15.07
N LEU A 244 19.16 -16.86 -15.50
CA LEU A 244 18.64 -18.00 -14.71
C LEU A 244 19.74 -18.98 -14.27
N ASP A 245 20.77 -19.22 -15.11
CA ASP A 245 21.89 -20.11 -14.77
C ASP A 245 22.74 -19.61 -13.57
N TYR A 246 22.58 -18.34 -13.17
CA TYR A 246 23.34 -17.69 -12.10
C TYR A 246 22.49 -17.41 -10.85
N VAL A 247 21.16 -17.52 -10.94
CA VAL A 247 20.24 -17.14 -9.85
C VAL A 247 19.28 -18.27 -9.49
N THR A 248 19.05 -18.48 -8.19
CA THR A 248 17.98 -19.38 -7.72
C THR A 248 16.77 -18.57 -7.26
N MET A 249 15.59 -18.85 -7.81
CA MET A 249 14.35 -18.20 -7.40
C MET A 249 13.78 -18.83 -6.13
N VAL A 250 13.34 -18.01 -5.18
CA VAL A 250 12.72 -18.44 -3.91
C VAL A 250 11.47 -17.61 -3.66
N GLN A 251 10.41 -18.25 -3.16
CA GLN A 251 9.15 -17.57 -2.81
C GLN A 251 9.16 -17.08 -1.36
N CYS A 252 8.53 -15.93 -1.11
CA CYS A 252 8.28 -15.40 0.22
C CYS A 252 6.84 -14.91 0.33
N GLU A 253 5.99 -15.70 1.00
CA GLU A 253 4.55 -15.44 1.11
C GLU A 253 4.21 -14.24 2.02
N CYS A 254 4.43 -13.03 1.53
CA CYS A 254 4.09 -11.77 2.19
C CYS A 254 3.05 -11.02 1.35
N ASP A 255 1.77 -11.36 1.53
CA ASP A 255 0.67 -10.89 0.68
C ASP A 255 0.06 -9.54 1.13
N LEU A 256 -0.28 -9.40 2.42
CA LEU A 256 -0.93 -8.21 2.97
C LEU A 256 -0.05 -7.53 4.02
N VAL A 257 0.34 -6.29 3.74
CA VAL A 257 1.05 -5.37 4.63
C VAL A 257 0.04 -4.64 5.51
N PRO A 258 -0.02 -4.86 6.84
CA PRO A 258 -0.76 -4.00 7.75
C PRO A 258 -0.05 -2.64 7.83
N LEU A 259 -0.73 -1.59 7.38
CA LEU A 259 -0.31 -0.20 7.56
C LEU A 259 -0.70 0.30 8.96
N GLU A 260 -1.85 -0.18 9.43
CA GLU A 260 -2.54 0.24 10.65
C GLU A 260 -3.29 -0.95 11.25
N PRO A 261 -3.85 -0.84 12.48
CA PRO A 261 -4.71 -1.89 13.04
C PRO A 261 -5.93 -2.22 12.17
N ASP A 262 -6.44 -1.23 11.42
CA ASP A 262 -7.64 -1.33 10.59
C ASP A 262 -7.38 -1.22 9.08
N VAL A 263 -6.13 -0.99 8.62
CA VAL A 263 -5.80 -0.82 7.20
C VAL A 263 -4.67 -1.76 6.75
N PHE A 264 -4.95 -2.53 5.70
CA PHE A 264 -4.09 -3.52 5.07
C PHE A 264 -3.98 -3.22 3.57
N THR A 265 -2.77 -3.31 3.02
CA THR A 265 -2.50 -3.06 1.60
C THR A 265 -1.64 -4.18 1.01
N MET A 266 -1.69 -4.36 -0.31
CA MET A 266 -0.74 -5.21 -1.04
C MET A 266 0.45 -4.41 -1.61
N GLU A 267 0.43 -3.07 -1.49
CA GLU A 267 1.32 -2.13 -2.21
C GLU A 267 1.52 -2.52 -3.70
N TYR A 268 0.41 -2.79 -4.39
CA TYR A 268 0.36 -3.21 -5.79
C TYR A 268 -0.17 -2.08 -6.70
N PRO A 269 0.67 -1.10 -7.09
CA PRO A 269 0.23 0.07 -7.86
C PRO A 269 -0.21 -0.22 -9.30
N GLU A 270 0.20 -1.32 -9.90
CA GLU A 270 -0.17 -1.69 -11.27
C GLU A 270 -1.56 -2.34 -11.34
N ALA A 271 -2.12 -2.75 -10.20
CA ALA A 271 -3.41 -3.45 -10.14
C ALA A 271 -4.56 -2.69 -10.81
N TYR A 272 -4.60 -1.34 -10.75
CA TYR A 272 -5.63 -0.60 -11.47
C TYR A 272 -5.37 -0.50 -12.98
N SER A 273 -4.10 -0.44 -13.39
CA SER A 273 -3.71 -0.49 -14.81
C SER A 273 -4.18 -1.80 -15.44
N GLU A 274 -3.98 -2.94 -14.76
CA GLU A 274 -4.46 -4.26 -15.20
C GLU A 274 -6.00 -4.36 -15.26
N ILE A 275 -6.72 -3.63 -14.40
CA ILE A 275 -8.19 -3.56 -14.47
C ILE A 275 -8.65 -2.74 -15.67
N VAL A 276 -7.94 -1.64 -15.97
CA VAL A 276 -8.17 -0.76 -17.12
C VAL A 276 -7.87 -1.46 -18.46
N THR A 277 -6.86 -2.32 -18.53
CA THR A 277 -6.49 -3.10 -19.73
C THR A 277 -7.19 -4.47 -19.84
N GLU A 278 -8.07 -4.81 -18.90
CA GLU A 278 -8.76 -6.12 -18.82
C GLU A 278 -7.83 -7.34 -18.54
N GLU A 279 -6.61 -7.08 -18.06
CA GLU A 279 -5.56 -8.05 -17.73
C GLU A 279 -5.54 -8.47 -16.23
N TRP A 280 -6.56 -8.07 -15.46
CA TRP A 280 -6.70 -8.20 -13.99
C TRP A 280 -6.66 -9.62 -13.39
N HIS A 281 -6.41 -10.66 -14.18
CA HIS A 281 -6.40 -12.06 -13.73
C HIS A 281 -5.35 -12.32 -12.63
N ALA A 282 -4.18 -11.68 -12.73
CA ALA A 282 -3.12 -11.79 -11.73
C ALA A 282 -3.51 -11.09 -10.41
N SER A 283 -3.99 -9.84 -10.49
CA SER A 283 -4.46 -9.09 -9.32
C SER A 283 -5.64 -9.77 -8.62
N ALA A 284 -6.62 -10.32 -9.35
CA ALA A 284 -7.69 -11.15 -8.77
C ALA A 284 -7.14 -12.38 -8.02
N TYR A 285 -6.16 -13.08 -8.61
CA TYR A 285 -5.53 -14.23 -7.94
C TYR A 285 -4.81 -13.82 -6.64
N TYR A 286 -4.01 -12.76 -6.67
CA TYR A 286 -3.28 -12.33 -5.48
C TYR A 286 -4.22 -11.83 -4.37
N VAL A 287 -5.31 -11.13 -4.70
CA VAL A 287 -6.33 -10.73 -3.71
C VAL A 287 -7.02 -11.95 -3.11
N ALA A 288 -7.39 -12.95 -3.92
CA ALA A 288 -8.00 -14.18 -3.44
C ALA A 288 -7.04 -14.99 -2.55
N ALA A 289 -5.76 -15.12 -2.93
CA ALA A 289 -4.73 -15.79 -2.14
C ALA A 289 -4.51 -15.10 -0.79
N ALA A 290 -4.39 -13.78 -0.79
CA ALA A 290 -4.27 -12.95 0.41
C ALA A 290 -5.45 -13.15 1.39
N LEU A 291 -6.68 -13.10 0.88
CA LEU A 291 -7.90 -13.28 1.68
C LEU A 291 -8.10 -14.73 2.14
N HIS A 292 -7.71 -15.72 1.34
CA HIS A 292 -7.73 -17.12 1.73
C HIS A 292 -6.74 -17.38 2.88
N LYS A 293 -5.50 -16.90 2.74
CA LYS A 293 -4.45 -17.00 3.75
C LYS A 293 -4.83 -16.30 5.05
N LEU A 294 -5.40 -15.09 4.99
CA LEU A 294 -5.85 -14.36 6.17
C LEU A 294 -6.89 -15.15 6.99
N GLN A 295 -7.86 -15.76 6.30
CA GLN A 295 -8.90 -16.58 6.94
C GLN A 295 -8.35 -17.88 7.51
N ARG A 296 -7.42 -18.55 6.79
CA ARG A 296 -6.77 -19.78 7.23
C ARG A 296 -5.89 -19.58 8.46
N ASP A 297 -5.07 -18.52 8.46
CA ASP A 297 -3.94 -18.39 9.40
C ASP A 297 -4.22 -17.42 10.58
N PHE A 298 -5.18 -16.50 10.46
CA PHE A 298 -5.33 -15.40 11.42
C PHE A 298 -6.75 -15.11 11.91
N THR A 299 -7.77 -15.16 11.04
CA THR A 299 -9.11 -14.63 11.37
C THR A 299 -10.20 -15.68 11.52
N GLY A 300 -10.01 -16.88 10.98
CA GLY A 300 -11.11 -17.82 10.75
C GLY A 300 -11.90 -17.48 9.47
N LEU A 301 -12.77 -18.40 9.07
CA LEU A 301 -13.61 -18.29 7.88
C LEU A 301 -14.69 -17.23 8.06
N ALA A 302 -14.75 -16.23 7.17
CA ALA A 302 -15.76 -15.18 7.25
C ALA A 302 -17.13 -15.72 6.79
N PRO A 303 -18.17 -15.76 7.66
CA PRO A 303 -19.43 -16.42 7.31
C PRO A 303 -20.12 -15.83 6.09
N VAL A 304 -20.07 -14.51 5.90
CA VAL A 304 -20.75 -13.82 4.80
C VAL A 304 -19.73 -13.20 3.85
N VAL A 305 -19.86 -13.44 2.56
CA VAL A 305 -19.10 -12.72 1.52
C VAL A 305 -20.07 -12.07 0.53
N LYS A 306 -19.82 -10.81 0.20
CA LYS A 306 -20.54 -10.06 -0.82
C LYS A 306 -19.57 -9.28 -1.68
N GLY A 307 -20.05 -8.82 -2.83
CA GLY A 307 -19.34 -7.79 -3.56
C GLY A 307 -20.08 -7.28 -4.79
N LYS A 308 -19.47 -6.27 -5.39
CA LYS A 308 -19.90 -5.62 -6.62
C LYS A 308 -18.67 -5.35 -7.48
N GLY A 309 -18.70 -5.82 -8.72
CA GLY A 309 -17.58 -5.77 -9.66
C GLY A 309 -17.21 -7.15 -10.22
N ASP A 310 -16.64 -7.18 -11.41
CA ASP A 310 -16.25 -8.41 -12.13
C ASP A 310 -14.99 -9.07 -11.53
N VAL A 311 -14.03 -8.25 -11.10
CA VAL A 311 -12.80 -8.70 -10.45
C VAL A 311 -13.14 -9.22 -9.06
N ALA A 312 -13.97 -8.49 -8.31
CA ALA A 312 -14.57 -8.94 -7.05
C ALA A 312 -15.31 -10.28 -7.21
N HIS A 313 -16.07 -10.47 -8.30
CA HIS A 313 -16.76 -11.73 -8.56
C HIS A 313 -15.77 -12.87 -8.85
N LYS A 314 -14.69 -12.63 -9.62
CA LYS A 314 -13.67 -13.65 -9.83
C LYS A 314 -12.87 -13.97 -8.57
N VAL A 315 -12.56 -12.98 -7.72
CA VAL A 315 -11.98 -13.20 -6.39
C VAL A 315 -12.88 -14.13 -5.56
N ALA A 316 -14.20 -13.91 -5.57
CA ALA A 316 -15.14 -14.77 -4.88
C ALA A 316 -15.20 -16.22 -5.39
N GLN A 317 -15.03 -16.44 -6.70
CA GLN A 317 -14.90 -17.79 -7.27
C GLN A 317 -13.58 -18.43 -6.82
N LEU A 318 -12.46 -17.71 -6.95
CA LEU A 318 -11.12 -18.17 -6.58
C LEU A 318 -11.02 -18.52 -5.09
N LEU A 319 -11.71 -17.79 -4.20
CA LEU A 319 -11.79 -18.13 -2.78
C LEU A 319 -12.42 -19.51 -2.51
N LEU A 320 -13.41 -19.93 -3.32
CA LEU A 320 -13.97 -21.28 -3.23
C LEU A 320 -13.05 -22.31 -3.88
N GLU A 321 -12.48 -22.01 -5.06
CA GLU A 321 -11.52 -22.87 -5.76
C GLU A 321 -10.31 -23.21 -4.86
N MET A 322 -9.74 -22.20 -4.18
CA MET A 322 -8.62 -22.39 -3.24
C MET A 322 -9.00 -23.26 -2.04
N ARG A 323 -10.20 -23.09 -1.46
CA ARG A 323 -10.69 -23.96 -0.38
C ARG A 323 -10.89 -25.41 -0.85
N LEU A 324 -11.36 -25.62 -2.08
CA LEU A 324 -11.55 -26.95 -2.67
C LEU A 324 -10.25 -27.64 -3.10
N GLY A 325 -9.20 -26.86 -3.41
CA GLY A 325 -7.90 -27.36 -3.84
C GLY A 325 -6.96 -27.78 -2.72
N VAL A 326 -7.32 -27.57 -1.45
CA VAL A 326 -6.61 -28.14 -0.30
C VAL A 326 -7.01 -29.61 -0.18
N ASP A 327 -6.02 -30.51 -0.36
CA ASP A 327 -6.24 -31.94 -0.31
C ASP A 327 -6.67 -32.36 1.12
N PRO A 328 -7.87 -32.93 1.34
CA PRO A 328 -8.39 -33.22 2.69
C PRO A 328 -7.67 -34.38 3.41
N VAL A 329 -6.57 -34.88 2.82
CA VAL A 329 -5.74 -35.98 3.32
C VAL A 329 -4.46 -35.45 4.00
N ILE A 330 -4.11 -34.16 3.81
CA ILE A 330 -3.04 -33.52 4.58
C ILE A 330 -3.61 -33.10 5.93
N GLU A 331 -3.44 -33.96 6.94
CA GLU A 331 -3.62 -33.56 8.34
C GLU A 331 -2.56 -32.52 8.75
N GLU A 332 -2.83 -31.24 8.50
CA GLU A 332 -2.58 -30.17 9.47
C GLU A 332 -3.69 -29.11 9.35
N PRO A 333 -4.43 -28.88 10.45
CA PRO A 333 -4.33 -27.54 11.04
C PRO A 333 -3.94 -27.64 12.52
N ALA A 334 -2.63 -27.64 12.80
CA ALA A 334 -2.11 -27.57 14.15
C ALA A 334 -1.97 -26.12 14.67
N PHE A 335 -3.02 -25.28 14.57
CA PHE A 335 -3.24 -24.24 15.59
C PHE A 335 -4.69 -23.76 15.73
N VAL A 336 -5.09 -23.61 17.00
CA VAL A 336 -6.39 -23.14 17.49
C VAL A 336 -6.06 -22.10 18.56
N GLU A 337 -6.56 -20.86 18.57
CA GLU A 337 -7.90 -20.39 18.14
C GLU A 337 -7.93 -18.86 17.86
N PRO A 338 -8.87 -18.35 17.03
CA PRO A 338 -9.28 -16.95 17.06
C PRO A 338 -10.37 -16.63 18.11
N GLY A 339 -10.11 -16.89 19.40
CA GLY A 339 -10.77 -16.15 20.49
C GLY A 339 -12.01 -16.78 21.14
N VAL A 340 -11.85 -17.96 21.74
CA VAL A 340 -12.78 -18.65 22.65
C VAL A 340 -14.15 -18.99 22.04
N ASP A 341 -14.37 -20.27 21.78
CA ASP A 341 -15.60 -20.89 21.22
C ASP A 341 -15.69 -20.86 19.67
N CYS A 342 -14.56 -20.98 18.97
CA CYS A 342 -14.47 -21.15 17.50
C CYS A 342 -15.06 -20.02 16.62
N ASP A 343 -15.19 -18.81 17.16
CA ASP A 343 -15.81 -17.68 16.46
C ASP A 343 -14.83 -16.93 15.51
N SER A 344 -15.28 -16.59 14.30
CA SER A 344 -14.47 -15.79 13.35
C SER A 344 -14.30 -14.34 13.82
N LEU A 345 -13.08 -13.80 13.66
CA LEU A 345 -12.75 -12.38 13.90
C LEU A 345 -13.33 -11.45 12.83
N ILE A 346 -13.70 -11.99 11.66
CA ILE A 346 -14.34 -11.25 10.57
C ILE A 346 -15.70 -11.91 10.30
N ASP A 347 -16.78 -11.16 10.54
CA ASP A 347 -18.14 -11.65 10.32
C ASP A 347 -18.59 -11.54 8.85
N MET A 348 -18.01 -10.59 8.11
CA MET A 348 -18.38 -10.31 6.72
C MET A 348 -17.19 -9.79 5.91
N ILE A 349 -17.03 -10.28 4.68
CA ILE A 349 -16.16 -9.68 3.66
C ILE A 349 -17.03 -8.97 2.60
N VAL A 350 -16.68 -7.73 2.26
CA VAL A 350 -17.32 -6.92 1.21
C VAL A 350 -16.26 -6.53 0.18
N LEU A 351 -16.34 -7.10 -1.02
CA LEU A 351 -15.42 -6.86 -2.13
C LEU A 351 -15.99 -5.77 -3.05
N ILE A 352 -15.23 -4.69 -3.28
CA ILE A 352 -15.63 -3.57 -4.14
C ILE A 352 -14.53 -3.34 -5.17
N ASP A 353 -14.86 -3.45 -6.46
CA ASP A 353 -13.96 -3.02 -7.52
C ASP A 353 -13.95 -1.49 -7.60
N ARG A 354 -12.76 -0.89 -7.75
CA ARG A 354 -12.59 0.55 -7.95
C ARG A 354 -13.40 1.05 -9.14
N ASP A 355 -13.56 0.21 -10.16
CA ASP A 355 -14.32 0.54 -11.37
C ASP A 355 -15.82 0.81 -11.13
N VAL A 356 -16.38 0.30 -10.02
CA VAL A 356 -17.77 0.56 -9.60
C VAL A 356 -17.98 2.02 -9.22
N ASP A 357 -16.95 2.69 -8.71
CA ASP A 357 -16.99 4.09 -8.28
C ASP A 357 -15.68 4.79 -8.64
N MET A 358 -15.65 5.35 -9.84
CA MET A 358 -14.56 6.23 -10.28
C MET A 358 -14.78 7.70 -9.93
N VAL A 359 -15.94 8.09 -9.38
CA VAL A 359 -16.18 9.50 -9.01
C VAL A 359 -15.41 9.86 -7.75
N THR A 360 -15.44 9.00 -6.74
CA THR A 360 -14.75 9.23 -5.46
C THR A 360 -13.25 9.50 -5.55
N PRO A 361 -12.42 8.71 -6.27
CA PRO A 361 -11.00 9.02 -6.40
C PRO A 361 -10.73 10.28 -7.21
N LEU A 362 -11.63 10.67 -8.11
CA LEU A 362 -11.43 11.83 -9.00
C LEU A 362 -11.87 13.16 -8.36
N CYS A 363 -12.72 13.15 -7.34
CA CYS A 363 -12.97 14.33 -6.50
C CYS A 363 -11.75 14.63 -5.60
N THR A 364 -11.47 15.89 -5.29
CA THR A 364 -10.38 16.30 -4.40
C THR A 364 -10.72 15.96 -2.96
N GLN A 365 -9.83 15.24 -2.28
CA GLN A 365 -10.00 14.86 -0.89
C GLN A 365 -9.82 16.08 0.05
N LEU A 366 -10.76 16.27 0.99
CA LEU A 366 -10.77 17.39 1.95
C LEU A 366 -10.66 16.96 3.42
N THR A 367 -10.25 15.71 3.69
CA THR A 367 -9.72 15.32 5.00
C THR A 367 -8.28 15.83 5.17
N TYR A 368 -7.76 15.90 6.40
CA TYR A 368 -6.41 16.40 6.63
C TYR A 368 -5.34 15.53 5.93
N GLU A 369 -5.43 14.20 6.07
CA GLU A 369 -4.50 13.27 5.41
C GLU A 369 -4.74 13.21 3.88
N GLY A 370 -5.99 13.22 3.43
CA GLY A 370 -6.32 13.23 2.00
C GLY A 370 -5.80 14.49 1.29
N LEU A 371 -5.93 15.67 1.90
CA LEU A 371 -5.44 16.92 1.32
C LEU A 371 -3.90 17.02 1.32
N ILE A 372 -3.22 16.37 2.28
CA ILE A 372 -1.76 16.18 2.22
C ILE A 372 -1.39 15.33 1.01
N ASP A 373 -2.11 14.23 0.75
CA ASP A 373 -1.85 13.39 -0.42
C ASP A 373 -2.09 14.15 -1.74
N GLU A 374 -3.22 14.84 -1.89
CA GLU A 374 -3.55 15.64 -3.09
C GLU A 374 -2.50 16.72 -3.42
N ILE A 375 -1.89 17.37 -2.42
CA ILE A 375 -1.00 18.54 -2.65
C ILE A 375 0.50 18.17 -2.62
N LEU A 376 0.90 17.23 -1.75
CA LEU A 376 2.30 16.83 -1.54
C LEU A 376 2.60 15.42 -2.05
N GLY A 377 1.62 14.52 -1.99
CA GLY A 377 1.77 13.08 -2.21
C GLY A 377 2.27 12.36 -0.95
N ILE A 378 1.51 11.38 -0.47
CA ILE A 378 1.94 10.45 0.60
C ILE A 378 2.54 9.21 -0.06
N GLU A 379 3.83 9.29 -0.36
CA GLU A 379 4.57 8.19 -0.95
C GLU A 379 5.31 7.44 0.17
N LYS A 380 5.10 6.11 0.26
CA LYS A 380 5.86 5.22 1.15
C LYS A 380 5.70 5.54 2.65
N GLY A 381 4.56 6.14 3.02
CA GLY A 381 4.26 6.56 4.39
C GLY A 381 5.06 7.79 4.83
N ALA A 382 5.63 8.53 3.88
CA ALA A 382 6.36 9.77 4.11
C ALA A 382 5.89 10.86 3.15
N VAL A 383 6.11 12.12 3.54
CA VAL A 383 5.72 13.29 2.76
C VAL A 383 6.93 14.15 2.51
N ALA A 384 7.25 14.41 1.24
CA ALA A 384 8.36 15.29 0.88
C ALA A 384 7.89 16.75 0.89
N ILE A 385 8.31 17.50 1.92
CA ILE A 385 7.92 18.90 2.11
C ILE A 385 8.96 19.80 1.43
N PRO A 386 8.56 20.63 0.46
CA PRO A 386 9.47 21.52 -0.25
C PRO A 386 9.94 22.67 0.66
N GLN A 387 11.14 23.18 0.43
CA GLN A 387 11.74 24.26 1.23
C GLN A 387 10.86 25.51 1.32
N ARG A 388 10.12 25.83 0.25
CA ARG A 388 9.16 26.94 0.19
C ARG A 388 8.02 26.88 1.23
N ALA A 389 7.78 25.73 1.86
CA ALA A 389 6.81 25.62 2.95
C ALA A 389 7.30 26.26 4.26
N PHE A 390 8.62 26.41 4.42
CA PHE A 390 9.28 27.03 5.58
C PHE A 390 9.62 28.51 5.35
N ASP A 391 9.68 28.93 4.08
CA ASP A 391 9.87 30.34 3.72
C ASP A 391 8.59 31.14 4.02
N GLY A 392 8.58 31.83 5.16
CA GLY A 392 7.53 32.80 5.47
C GLY A 392 7.50 33.97 4.46
N ASP A 393 6.31 34.52 4.22
CA ASP A 393 6.04 35.59 3.23
C ASP A 393 6.92 36.85 3.35
N GLY A 394 7.63 37.00 4.48
CA GLY A 394 8.54 38.11 4.77
C GLY A 394 9.93 38.03 4.12
N LYS A 395 10.29 36.99 3.36
CA LYS A 395 11.56 36.93 2.61
C LYS A 395 11.36 36.83 1.10
N LYS A 396 10.83 37.89 0.51
CA LYS A 396 11.21 38.25 -0.87
C LYS A 396 12.72 38.51 -0.89
N LYS A 397 13.51 37.50 -1.25
CA LYS A 397 14.86 37.76 -1.80
C LYS A 397 14.67 38.63 -3.03
N ASP A 398 15.47 39.68 -3.17
CA ASP A 398 15.45 40.54 -4.35
C ASP A 398 15.78 39.71 -5.59
N VAL A 399 14.74 39.33 -6.34
CA VAL A 399 14.91 38.77 -7.69
C VAL A 399 15.41 39.92 -8.55
N VAL A 400 16.70 39.87 -8.87
CA VAL A 400 17.34 40.79 -9.82
C VAL A 400 16.52 40.77 -11.11
N LYS A 401 15.93 41.92 -11.46
CA LYS A 401 15.22 42.08 -12.73
C LYS A 401 16.23 42.07 -13.88
N THR A 402 16.47 40.89 -14.44
CA THR A 402 17.00 40.75 -15.80
C THR A 402 15.81 40.52 -16.73
N ASP A 403 15.48 41.52 -17.55
CA ASP A 403 14.39 41.48 -18.54
C ASP A 403 14.76 40.57 -19.74
N ASP A 404 14.91 39.28 -19.47
CA ASP A 404 15.37 38.26 -20.42
C ASP A 404 14.20 37.31 -20.75
N PRO A 405 13.58 37.41 -21.95
CA PRO A 405 12.32 36.72 -22.25
C PRO A 405 12.42 35.19 -22.24
N ALA A 406 13.63 34.63 -22.35
CA ALA A 406 13.89 33.20 -22.23
C ALA A 406 13.79 32.67 -20.78
N LYS A 407 13.81 33.54 -19.76
CA LYS A 407 13.71 33.16 -18.34
C LYS A 407 12.31 33.36 -17.75
N ARG A 408 11.29 33.49 -18.60
CA ARG A 408 9.88 33.59 -18.18
C ARG A 408 9.27 32.27 -17.72
N GLU A 409 10.09 31.24 -17.47
CA GLU A 409 9.70 29.95 -16.92
C GLU A 409 9.45 30.00 -15.39
N GLU A 410 8.44 30.76 -14.96
CA GLU A 410 7.65 30.34 -13.77
C GLU A 410 6.73 29.17 -14.15
N LYS A 411 7.33 28.11 -14.70
CA LYS A 411 6.65 26.94 -15.30
C LYS A 411 6.37 25.87 -14.24
N TYR A 412 5.84 26.31 -13.09
CA TYR A 412 5.63 25.48 -11.89
C TYR A 412 4.22 25.67 -11.32
N VAL A 413 3.19 25.50 -12.15
CA VAL A 413 1.80 25.55 -11.68
C VAL A 413 1.34 24.20 -11.13
N ARG A 414 1.85 23.05 -11.62
CA ARG A 414 1.27 21.73 -11.32
C ARG A 414 2.20 20.57 -10.96
N ALA A 415 3.51 20.66 -11.18
CA ALA A 415 4.44 19.67 -10.65
C ALA A 415 4.15 19.38 -9.16
N ARG A 416 3.82 18.12 -8.82
CA ARG A 416 3.56 17.67 -7.43
C ARG A 416 4.59 18.30 -6.52
N ALA A 417 4.22 18.77 -5.32
CA ALA A 417 5.09 19.67 -4.56
C ALA A 417 6.48 19.09 -4.23
N HIS A 418 6.65 17.76 -4.24
CA HIS A 418 7.93 17.06 -4.14
C HIS A 418 8.83 17.09 -5.40
N LYS A 419 8.26 17.32 -6.59
CA LYS A 419 8.96 17.61 -7.86
C LYS A 419 9.25 19.11 -8.04
N ALA A 420 8.64 19.98 -7.21
CA ALA A 420 8.65 21.44 -7.36
C ALA A 420 9.75 22.16 -6.53
N GLY A 421 10.98 21.63 -6.53
CA GLY A 421 12.16 22.26 -5.93
C GLY A 421 12.85 21.45 -4.83
N PRO A 422 13.81 22.05 -4.09
CA PRO A 422 14.55 21.36 -3.03
C PRO A 422 13.63 20.94 -1.88
N ILE A 423 13.78 19.70 -1.44
CA ILE A 423 13.02 19.10 -0.33
C ILE A 423 13.73 19.45 0.97
N ALA A 424 13.02 20.08 1.92
CA ALA A 424 13.58 20.44 3.23
C ALA A 424 13.44 19.31 4.25
N MET A 425 12.37 18.52 4.20
CA MET A 425 12.20 17.36 5.08
C MET A 425 11.32 16.26 4.46
N ARG A 426 11.47 15.04 4.97
CA ARG A 426 10.65 13.85 4.63
C ARG A 426 10.08 13.19 5.90
N PRO A 427 9.21 13.85 6.67
CA PRO A 427 8.54 13.24 7.82
C PRO A 427 7.76 11.98 7.42
N LYS A 428 7.73 10.99 8.31
CA LYS A 428 6.83 9.84 8.20
C LYS A 428 5.48 10.20 8.84
N LEU A 429 4.39 9.88 8.16
CA LEU A 429 3.04 10.04 8.69
C LEU A 429 2.49 8.65 9.06
N ASN A 430 2.21 8.44 10.35
CA ASN A 430 1.63 7.23 10.91
C ASN A 430 1.15 7.48 12.35
N ASN A 431 0.49 6.49 12.94
CA ASN A 431 -0.16 6.58 14.25
C ASN A 431 0.82 6.58 15.44
N THR A 432 2.14 6.71 15.20
CA THR A 432 3.07 7.01 16.30
C THR A 432 2.99 8.47 16.71
N ASP A 433 2.54 9.37 15.82
CA ASP A 433 2.22 10.76 16.14
C ASP A 433 0.77 10.86 16.65
N ARG A 434 0.61 11.16 17.95
CA ARG A 434 -0.71 11.22 18.60
C ARG A 434 -1.57 12.38 18.10
N LEU A 435 -0.95 13.48 17.67
CA LEU A 435 -1.69 14.60 17.09
C LEU A 435 -2.20 14.21 15.70
N PHE A 436 -1.34 13.57 14.89
CA PHE A 436 -1.74 13.09 13.56
C PHE A 436 -2.92 12.11 13.64
N ASP A 437 -2.87 11.13 14.55
CA ASP A 437 -3.94 10.15 14.72
C ASP A 437 -5.32 10.78 15.00
N GLN A 438 -5.34 11.90 15.74
CA GLN A 438 -6.57 12.65 16.02
C GLN A 438 -7.08 13.42 14.79
N ILE A 439 -6.20 14.13 14.07
CA ILE A 439 -6.62 15.10 13.04
C ILE A 439 -6.76 14.54 11.63
N ARG A 440 -6.10 13.42 11.31
CA ARG A 440 -5.98 12.87 9.94
C ARG A 440 -7.31 12.59 9.24
N ASP A 441 -8.24 11.97 9.97
CA ASP A 441 -9.58 11.61 9.49
C ASP A 441 -10.53 12.83 9.49
N MET A 442 -10.18 13.96 10.11
CA MET A 442 -11.06 15.12 10.20
C MET A 442 -11.09 15.90 8.88
N ASN A 443 -12.20 16.58 8.60
CA ASN A 443 -12.23 17.63 7.57
C ASN A 443 -11.13 18.67 7.85
N PHE A 444 -10.43 19.11 6.81
CA PHE A 444 -9.27 19.99 6.89
C PHE A 444 -9.51 21.27 7.71
N GLY A 445 -10.70 21.88 7.59
CA GLY A 445 -11.07 23.07 8.37
C GLY A 445 -11.16 22.81 9.88
N ARG A 446 -11.69 21.64 10.26
CA ARG A 446 -11.77 21.20 11.67
C ARG A 446 -10.39 20.85 12.23
N ALA A 447 -9.57 20.12 11.46
CA ALA A 447 -8.19 19.82 11.82
C ALA A 447 -7.37 21.09 12.10
N CYS A 448 -7.56 22.14 11.29
CA CYS A 448 -6.89 23.43 11.51
C CYS A 448 -7.34 24.16 12.80
N ASN A 449 -8.58 23.94 13.25
CA ASN A 449 -9.03 24.44 14.55
C ASN A 449 -8.36 23.66 15.69
N VAL A 450 -8.39 22.32 15.66
CA VAL A 450 -7.71 21.49 16.68
C VAL A 450 -6.22 21.82 16.82
N ILE A 451 -5.51 22.04 15.71
CA ILE A 451 -4.10 22.48 15.72
C ILE A 451 -3.95 23.86 16.40
N ARG A 452 -4.86 24.81 16.10
CA ARG A 452 -4.85 26.15 16.69
C ARG A 452 -5.12 26.10 18.19
N ASP A 453 -6.14 25.36 18.60
CA ASP A 453 -6.62 25.28 19.98
C ASP A 453 -5.58 24.59 20.88
N LEU A 454 -4.90 23.56 20.36
CA LEU A 454 -3.74 22.94 21.01
C LEU A 454 -2.55 23.92 21.12
N ALA A 455 -2.29 24.73 20.09
CA ALA A 455 -1.23 25.73 20.12
C ALA A 455 -1.51 26.87 21.13
N THR A 456 -2.77 27.30 21.26
CA THR A 456 -3.16 28.28 22.28
C THR A 456 -3.08 27.70 23.69
N ALA A 457 -3.55 26.46 23.91
CA ALA A 457 -3.46 25.81 25.21
C ALA A 457 -2.00 25.63 25.69
N ILE A 458 -1.08 25.23 24.80
CA ILE A 458 0.35 25.12 25.13
C ILE A 458 0.95 26.49 25.46
N LYS A 459 0.51 27.55 24.78
CA LYS A 459 0.96 28.92 25.07
C LYS A 459 0.43 29.41 26.42
N GLU A 460 -0.83 29.14 26.74
CA GLU A 460 -1.44 29.51 28.03
C GLU A 460 -0.77 28.77 29.20
N ASP A 461 -0.51 27.47 29.07
CA ASP A 461 0.28 26.70 30.05
C ASP A 461 1.69 27.32 30.24
N TYR A 462 2.34 27.75 29.15
CA TYR A 462 3.67 28.39 29.21
C TYR A 462 3.64 29.78 29.87
N ASP A 463 2.68 30.63 29.50
CA ASP A 463 2.53 31.98 30.06
C ASP A 463 2.12 31.91 31.54
N ALA A 464 1.37 30.90 31.97
CA ALA A 464 1.06 30.63 33.38
C ALA A 464 2.31 30.27 34.20
N ILE A 465 3.20 29.42 33.67
CA ILE A 465 4.49 29.06 34.30
C ILE A 465 5.46 30.25 34.30
N LYS A 466 5.37 31.15 33.33
CA LYS A 466 6.22 32.35 33.27
C LYS A 466 5.70 33.52 34.11
N GLY A 467 4.40 33.55 34.38
CA GLY A 467 3.71 34.58 35.17
C GLY A 467 3.72 34.34 36.68
N SER A 468 4.03 33.13 37.15
CA SER A 468 4.31 32.83 38.55
C SER A 468 5.72 33.28 38.94
N ASN A 469 5.87 33.92 40.10
CA ASN A 469 7.13 34.51 40.54
C ASN A 469 8.27 33.47 40.56
N VAL A 470 9.44 33.90 40.06
CA VAL A 470 10.61 33.04 39.77
C VAL A 470 11.22 32.39 41.04
N GLU A 471 10.89 32.88 42.23
CA GLU A 471 11.50 32.45 43.50
C GLU A 471 10.93 31.14 44.07
N ASP A 472 9.71 30.73 43.67
CA ASP A 472 9.03 29.53 44.20
C ASP A 472 9.04 28.32 43.23
N GLN A 473 9.63 28.45 42.03
CA GLN A 473 9.54 27.42 40.98
C GLN A 473 10.44 26.20 41.28
N HIS A 474 9.85 25.11 41.74
CA HIS A 474 10.55 23.84 41.89
C HIS A 474 10.93 23.23 40.52
N VAL A 475 12.18 22.77 40.40
CA VAL A 475 12.73 22.14 39.18
C VAL A 475 11.89 20.95 38.68
N SER A 476 11.12 20.28 39.57
CA SER A 476 10.19 19.22 39.18
C SER A 476 8.99 19.71 38.37
N GLU A 477 8.45 20.90 38.65
CA GLU A 477 7.26 21.42 37.95
C GLU A 477 7.58 21.76 36.49
N ILE A 478 8.74 22.39 36.27
CA ILE A 478 9.30 22.62 34.93
C ILE A 478 9.59 21.28 34.25
N GLY A 479 10.13 20.30 34.99
CA GLY A 479 10.36 18.94 34.50
C GLY A 479 9.08 18.22 34.07
N ASP A 480 8.00 18.35 34.84
CA ASP A 480 6.71 17.71 34.57
C ASP A 480 5.91 18.44 33.48
N PHE A 481 6.06 19.76 33.35
CA PHE A 481 5.60 20.52 32.18
C PHE A 481 6.32 20.07 30.89
N VAL A 482 7.65 19.93 30.92
CA VAL A 482 8.42 19.42 29.77
C VAL A 482 8.04 17.97 29.45
N LYS A 483 7.73 17.13 30.46
CA LYS A 483 7.15 15.79 30.22
C LYS A 483 5.74 15.86 29.62
N LYS A 484 4.85 16.75 30.11
CA LYS A 484 3.48 16.94 29.59
C LYS A 484 3.49 17.38 28.13
N ILE A 485 4.35 18.33 27.77
CA ILE A 485 4.62 18.72 26.38
C ILE A 485 5.13 17.51 25.57
N LYS A 486 6.16 16.79 26.03
CA LYS A 486 6.68 15.62 25.30
C LYS A 486 5.71 14.43 25.21
N ALA A 487 4.77 14.30 26.15
CA ALA A 487 3.76 13.24 26.19
C ALA A 487 2.53 13.55 25.30
N ASN A 488 2.17 14.82 25.17
CA ASN A 488 1.13 15.29 24.25
C ASN A 488 1.66 15.45 22.81
N ILE A 489 2.94 15.80 22.64
CA ILE A 489 3.62 16.00 21.35
C ILE A 489 4.55 14.81 21.05
N GLY A 490 4.10 13.58 21.36
CA GLY A 490 4.84 12.38 20.98
C GLY A 490 4.76 12.19 19.47
N GLY A 491 5.84 12.50 18.75
CA GLY A 491 5.91 12.46 17.30
C GLY A 491 6.73 13.61 16.70
N THR A 492 6.59 13.80 15.39
CA THR A 492 7.13 14.94 14.63
C THR A 492 6.52 16.29 15.04
N GLY A 493 5.35 16.26 15.67
CA GLY A 493 4.89 17.28 16.59
C GLY A 493 4.15 18.47 15.98
N LEU A 494 3.68 19.35 16.88
CA LEU A 494 2.82 20.47 16.54
C LEU A 494 3.41 21.41 15.48
N ASP A 495 4.73 21.60 15.50
CA ASP A 495 5.45 22.45 14.52
C ASP A 495 5.35 21.90 13.09
N LEU A 496 5.47 20.58 12.91
CA LEU A 496 5.24 19.95 11.61
C LEU A 496 3.80 20.19 11.15
N HIS A 497 2.82 19.86 12.00
CA HIS A 497 1.42 19.90 11.62
C HIS A 497 0.91 21.33 11.40
N ALA A 498 1.44 22.32 12.14
CA ALA A 498 1.21 23.73 11.91
C ALA A 498 1.83 24.22 10.58
N THR A 499 3.06 23.79 10.27
CA THR A 499 3.72 24.13 8.99
C THR A 499 2.98 23.53 7.80
N LEU A 500 2.58 22.24 7.88
CA LEU A 500 1.75 21.58 6.90
C LEU A 500 0.40 22.30 6.73
N ALA A 501 -0.32 22.56 7.83
CA ALA A 501 -1.61 23.25 7.79
C ALA A 501 -1.50 24.63 7.14
N LYS A 502 -0.46 25.42 7.46
CA LYS A 502 -0.20 26.72 6.79
C LYS A 502 0.00 26.53 5.29
N TYR A 503 0.91 25.65 4.87
CA TYR A 503 1.20 25.43 3.46
C TYR A 503 -0.03 24.94 2.65
N LEU A 504 -0.85 24.08 3.26
CA LEU A 504 -2.10 23.60 2.67
C LEU A 504 -3.14 24.74 2.59
N ILE A 505 -3.32 25.56 3.63
CA ILE A 505 -4.17 26.76 3.62
C ILE A 505 -3.77 27.70 2.48
N ASP A 506 -2.48 27.93 2.28
CA ASP A 506 -2.00 28.85 1.23
C ASP A 506 -2.08 28.23 -0.18
N CYS A 507 -2.17 26.90 -0.28
CA CYS A 507 -2.49 26.23 -1.54
C CYS A 507 -4.00 26.22 -1.84
N THR A 508 -4.87 25.97 -0.86
CA THR A 508 -6.33 25.92 -1.08
C THR A 508 -6.92 27.29 -1.45
N LYS A 509 -6.32 28.39 -1.01
CA LYS A 509 -6.68 29.77 -1.44
C LYS A 509 -6.40 30.06 -2.92
N LYS A 510 -5.61 29.24 -3.63
CA LYS A 510 -5.20 29.55 -5.01
C LYS A 510 -6.37 29.37 -5.97
N LYS A 511 -6.49 30.29 -6.95
CA LYS A 511 -7.57 30.28 -7.95
C LYS A 511 -7.68 28.96 -8.72
N TRP A 512 -6.56 28.28 -9.00
CA TRP A 512 -6.61 26.97 -9.67
C TRP A 512 -7.32 25.90 -8.82
N PHE A 513 -7.13 25.90 -7.51
CA PHE A 513 -7.73 24.93 -6.59
C PHE A 513 -9.24 25.21 -6.43
N GLN A 514 -9.61 26.48 -6.26
CA GLN A 514 -11.02 26.89 -6.23
C GLN A 514 -11.76 26.58 -7.54
N ASN A 515 -11.14 26.86 -8.70
CA ASN A 515 -11.69 26.48 -10.01
C ASN A 515 -11.85 24.96 -10.18
N ARG A 516 -10.94 24.15 -9.60
CA ARG A 516 -11.03 22.69 -9.59
C ARG A 516 -12.24 22.24 -8.78
N LEU A 517 -12.33 22.66 -7.51
CA LEU A 517 -13.44 22.30 -6.62
C LEU A 517 -14.81 22.70 -7.18
N GLU A 518 -14.91 23.85 -7.85
CA GLU A 518 -16.16 24.28 -8.49
C GLU A 518 -16.52 23.37 -9.68
N CYS A 519 -15.56 23.01 -10.53
CA CYS A 519 -15.79 22.06 -11.63
C CYS A 519 -16.18 20.67 -11.10
N GLU A 520 -15.54 20.19 -10.02
CA GLU A 520 -15.92 18.96 -9.33
C GLU A 520 -17.36 19.03 -8.82
N ARG A 521 -17.75 20.13 -8.15
CA ARG A 521 -19.10 20.37 -7.63
C ARG A 521 -20.15 20.27 -8.74
N LEU A 522 -19.97 21.03 -9.83
CA LEU A 522 -20.87 21.02 -11.00
C LEU A 522 -21.04 19.61 -11.61
N CYS A 523 -19.95 18.85 -11.73
CA CYS A 523 -19.99 17.46 -12.22
C CYS A 523 -20.82 16.54 -11.30
N VAL A 524 -20.53 16.54 -10.00
CA VAL A 524 -21.14 15.57 -9.07
C VAL A 524 -22.61 15.92 -8.80
N GLU A 525 -22.96 17.21 -8.70
CA GLU A 525 -24.35 17.69 -8.65
C GLU A 525 -25.12 17.40 -9.94
N GLY A 526 -24.43 17.35 -11.09
CA GLY A 526 -25.01 17.11 -12.41
C GLY A 526 -25.67 18.36 -13.00
N GLU A 527 -25.00 19.50 -12.83
CA GLU A 527 -25.38 20.80 -13.38
C GLU A 527 -25.21 20.86 -14.91
N ASP A 528 -25.39 22.04 -15.52
CA ASP A 528 -25.25 22.21 -16.96
C ASP A 528 -23.88 21.75 -17.51
N LEU A 529 -23.92 20.85 -18.48
CA LEU A 529 -22.73 20.26 -19.10
C LEU A 529 -21.92 21.32 -19.88
N GLN A 530 -22.55 22.32 -20.52
CA GLN A 530 -21.77 23.33 -21.25
C GLN A 530 -20.88 24.13 -20.29
N THR A 531 -21.41 24.53 -19.15
CA THR A 531 -20.66 25.21 -18.08
C THR A 531 -19.46 24.37 -17.58
N VAL A 532 -19.64 23.05 -17.43
CA VAL A 532 -18.54 22.13 -17.09
C VAL A 532 -17.49 22.08 -18.21
N MET A 533 -17.92 22.01 -19.47
CA MET A 533 -17.00 21.99 -20.63
C MET A 533 -16.18 23.28 -20.71
N ASP A 534 -16.79 24.44 -20.49
CA ASP A 534 -16.09 25.74 -20.47
C ASP A 534 -14.98 25.78 -19.38
N HIS A 535 -15.21 25.13 -18.23
CA HIS A 535 -14.19 24.95 -17.18
C HIS A 535 -13.04 24.03 -17.64
N LEU A 536 -13.35 22.90 -18.30
CA LEU A 536 -12.34 21.97 -18.82
C LEU A 536 -11.47 22.63 -19.90
N GLU A 537 -12.09 23.33 -20.85
CA GLU A 537 -11.42 24.12 -21.89
C GLU A 537 -10.51 25.19 -21.27
N THR A 538 -11.00 25.91 -20.26
CA THR A 538 -10.21 26.91 -19.52
C THR A 538 -8.99 26.29 -18.84
N MET A 539 -9.07 25.04 -18.34
CA MET A 539 -7.90 24.33 -17.82
C MET A 539 -6.91 23.99 -18.94
N ILE A 540 -7.36 23.33 -20.00
CA ILE A 540 -6.50 22.91 -21.12
C ILE A 540 -5.79 24.12 -21.75
N TYR A 541 -6.52 25.18 -22.09
CA TYR A 541 -5.99 26.38 -22.74
C TYR A 541 -5.09 27.25 -21.84
N ARG A 542 -5.17 27.09 -20.51
CA ARG A 542 -4.20 27.69 -19.57
C ARG A 542 -2.84 26.97 -19.60
N GLY A 543 -2.72 25.84 -20.30
CA GLY A 543 -1.58 24.94 -20.24
C GLY A 543 -1.59 24.18 -18.92
N ASP A 544 -2.72 23.52 -18.61
CA ASP A 544 -2.78 22.60 -17.48
C ASP A 544 -1.93 21.33 -17.69
N GLU A 545 -1.54 20.63 -16.63
CA GLU A 545 -0.78 19.38 -16.81
C GLU A 545 -1.75 18.28 -17.23
N ALA A 546 -1.29 17.38 -18.10
CA ALA A 546 -2.11 16.35 -18.71
C ALA A 546 -2.93 15.55 -17.68
N ILE A 547 -2.30 15.09 -16.59
CA ILE A 547 -2.97 14.26 -15.57
C ILE A 547 -4.08 15.01 -14.81
N PRO A 548 -3.87 16.22 -14.24
CA PRO A 548 -4.95 17.04 -13.71
C PRO A 548 -6.09 17.35 -14.70
N CYS A 549 -5.78 17.60 -15.98
CA CYS A 549 -6.80 17.78 -17.02
C CYS A 549 -7.61 16.50 -17.24
N LEU A 550 -6.93 15.36 -17.46
CA LEU A 550 -7.57 14.06 -17.67
C LEU A 550 -8.44 13.66 -16.48
N ARG A 551 -8.01 13.88 -15.23
CA ARG A 551 -8.85 13.62 -14.04
C ARG A 551 -10.17 14.39 -14.09
N MET A 552 -10.15 15.66 -14.46
CA MET A 552 -11.37 16.47 -14.55
C MET A 552 -12.25 16.08 -15.75
N VAL A 553 -11.65 15.78 -16.90
CA VAL A 553 -12.34 15.29 -18.11
C VAL A 553 -13.02 13.94 -17.84
N VAL A 554 -12.34 13.00 -17.18
CA VAL A 554 -12.90 11.69 -16.81
C VAL A 554 -13.99 11.84 -15.74
N LEU A 555 -13.80 12.69 -14.72
CA LEU A 555 -14.83 12.96 -13.71
C LEU A 555 -16.14 13.44 -14.38
N ALA A 556 -16.05 14.42 -15.27
CA ALA A 556 -17.19 14.88 -16.05
C ALA A 556 -17.79 13.76 -16.91
N CYS A 557 -16.97 13.02 -17.66
CA CYS A 557 -17.44 11.93 -18.51
C CYS A 557 -18.20 10.85 -17.73
N VAL A 558 -17.70 10.44 -16.55
CA VAL A 558 -18.37 9.47 -15.68
C VAL A 558 -19.65 10.03 -15.06
N CYS A 559 -19.63 11.26 -14.54
CA CYS A 559 -20.82 11.88 -13.93
C CYS A 559 -21.98 12.11 -14.92
N PHE A 560 -21.67 12.42 -16.19
CA PHE A 560 -22.67 12.65 -17.25
C PHE A 560 -22.95 11.42 -18.13
N ASN A 561 -22.33 10.27 -17.82
CA ASN A 561 -22.43 9.00 -18.56
C ASN A 561 -22.14 9.16 -20.07
N GLY A 562 -20.95 9.70 -20.37
CA GLY A 562 -20.45 9.96 -21.71
C GLY A 562 -20.80 11.35 -22.25
N PHE A 563 -19.93 11.88 -23.11
CA PHE A 563 -20.14 13.17 -23.78
C PHE A 563 -20.95 13.04 -25.08
N PRO A 564 -21.70 14.09 -25.49
CA PRO A 564 -22.20 14.18 -26.86
C PRO A 564 -21.04 14.04 -27.88
N PRO A 565 -21.18 13.30 -28.99
CA PRO A 565 -20.05 12.99 -29.89
C PRO A 565 -19.23 14.21 -30.36
N LYS A 566 -19.89 15.33 -30.67
CA LYS A 566 -19.21 16.59 -31.04
C LYS A 566 -18.37 17.21 -29.91
N MET A 567 -18.82 17.06 -28.66
CA MET A 567 -18.09 17.54 -27.47
C MET A 567 -16.91 16.61 -27.15
N HIS A 568 -17.10 15.30 -27.33
CA HIS A 568 -16.05 14.30 -27.21
C HIS A 568 -14.90 14.56 -28.21
N GLU A 569 -15.23 14.69 -29.50
CA GLU A 569 -14.28 14.98 -30.58
C GLU A 569 -13.54 16.30 -30.37
N LYS A 570 -14.24 17.34 -29.87
CA LYS A 570 -13.62 18.62 -29.53
C LYS A 570 -12.60 18.47 -28.38
N ILE A 571 -12.99 17.87 -27.25
CA ILE A 571 -12.08 17.70 -26.11
C ILE A 571 -10.90 16.79 -26.46
N PHE A 572 -11.11 15.71 -27.22
CA PHE A 572 -10.03 14.88 -27.74
C PHE A 572 -9.02 15.72 -28.54
N SER A 573 -9.52 16.58 -29.45
CA SER A 573 -8.69 17.48 -30.25
C SER A 573 -7.95 18.51 -29.40
N ASP A 574 -8.62 19.11 -28.41
CA ASP A 574 -8.00 20.09 -27.49
C ASP A 574 -6.89 19.44 -26.65
N LEU A 575 -7.10 18.22 -26.13
CA LEU A 575 -6.10 17.46 -25.38
C LEU A 575 -4.90 17.06 -26.26
N PHE A 576 -5.13 16.57 -27.47
CA PHE A 576 -4.07 16.24 -28.42
C PHE A 576 -3.24 17.47 -28.82
N ASN A 577 -3.88 18.60 -29.10
CA ASN A 577 -3.19 19.83 -29.48
C ASN A 577 -2.42 20.46 -28.30
N ALA A 578 -2.87 20.27 -27.06
CA ALA A 578 -2.20 20.80 -25.87
C ALA A 578 -1.02 19.92 -25.39
N PHE A 579 -1.13 18.59 -25.52
CA PHE A 579 -0.19 17.63 -24.92
C PHE A 579 0.64 16.82 -25.93
N GLY A 580 0.34 16.94 -27.23
CA GLY A 580 1.05 16.19 -28.26
C GLY A 580 0.63 14.72 -28.33
N PRO A 581 1.29 13.91 -29.20
CA PRO A 581 0.85 12.56 -29.52
C PRO A 581 0.94 11.56 -28.36
N GLU A 582 1.77 11.82 -27.36
CA GLU A 582 1.96 10.96 -26.17
C GLU A 582 0.66 10.76 -25.39
N ILE A 583 -0.26 11.73 -25.42
CA ILE A 583 -1.55 11.65 -24.73
C ILE A 583 -2.45 10.54 -25.28
N LEU A 584 -2.24 10.11 -26.53
CA LEU A 584 -3.05 9.08 -27.18
C LEU A 584 -3.01 7.75 -26.42
N LEU A 585 -1.86 7.35 -25.88
CA LEU A 585 -1.70 6.10 -25.11
C LEU A 585 -2.55 6.10 -23.83
N LYS A 586 -2.75 7.29 -23.22
CA LYS A 586 -3.63 7.45 -22.06
C LYS A 586 -5.10 7.56 -22.48
N LEU A 587 -5.40 8.26 -23.57
CA LEU A 587 -6.78 8.38 -24.09
C LEU A 587 -7.35 7.03 -24.54
N GLU A 588 -6.57 6.22 -25.27
CA GLU A 588 -6.97 4.87 -25.70
C GLU A 588 -7.31 3.98 -24.49
N ALA A 589 -6.46 3.94 -23.47
CA ALA A 589 -6.73 3.17 -22.25
C ALA A 589 -7.97 3.69 -21.48
N LEU A 590 -8.16 5.01 -21.41
CA LEU A 590 -9.35 5.61 -20.80
C LEU A 590 -10.62 5.34 -21.61
N GLU A 591 -10.54 5.23 -22.94
CA GLU A 591 -11.66 4.87 -23.81
C GLU A 591 -12.00 3.37 -23.67
N THR A 592 -11.00 2.49 -23.69
CA THR A 592 -11.16 1.03 -23.45
C THR A 592 -11.82 0.74 -22.10
N ALA A 593 -11.38 1.41 -21.03
CA ALA A 593 -12.01 1.29 -19.72
C ALA A 593 -13.39 1.98 -19.65
N GLY A 594 -13.85 2.72 -20.66
CA GLY A 594 -15.13 3.43 -20.60
C GLY A 594 -15.13 4.60 -19.62
N LEU A 595 -13.99 5.26 -19.46
CA LEU A 595 -13.74 6.42 -18.59
C LEU A 595 -13.76 7.75 -19.36
N PHE A 596 -13.34 7.73 -20.63
CA PHE A 596 -13.48 8.84 -21.58
C PHE A 596 -14.13 8.32 -22.86
N VAL A 597 -15.44 8.57 -23.02
CA VAL A 597 -16.27 7.99 -24.10
C VAL A 597 -17.38 8.94 -24.53
N ASP A 598 -17.88 8.75 -25.75
CA ASP A 598 -19.15 9.33 -26.18
C ASP A 598 -20.37 8.59 -25.58
N ARG A 599 -21.56 9.19 -25.69
CA ARG A 599 -22.84 8.65 -25.19
C ARG A 599 -23.36 7.40 -25.90
N GLU A 600 -22.92 7.09 -27.11
CA GLU A 600 -23.29 5.85 -27.81
C GLU A 600 -22.44 4.69 -27.30
N THR A 601 -21.14 4.91 -27.12
CA THR A 601 -20.22 3.94 -26.52
C THR A 601 -20.54 3.70 -25.04
N ALA A 602 -20.88 4.75 -24.28
CA ALA A 602 -21.30 4.64 -22.88
C ALA A 602 -22.55 3.76 -22.65
N LYS A 603 -23.40 3.53 -23.66
CA LYS A 603 -24.53 2.58 -23.54
C LYS A 603 -24.09 1.12 -23.40
N LYS A 604 -22.89 0.77 -23.86
CA LYS A 604 -22.33 -0.59 -23.78
C LYS A 604 -21.80 -0.91 -22.38
N ARG A 605 -21.17 0.07 -21.73
CA ARG A 605 -20.57 -0.01 -20.38
C ARG A 605 -21.02 1.18 -19.55
N SER A 606 -22.30 1.19 -19.18
CA SER A 606 -22.95 2.31 -18.49
C SER A 606 -22.41 2.47 -17.06
N ARG A 607 -22.14 3.72 -16.66
CA ARG A 607 -21.69 4.13 -15.32
C ARG A 607 -22.74 5.06 -14.73
N GLY A 608 -23.82 4.48 -14.23
CA GLY A 608 -25.05 5.19 -13.85
C GLY A 608 -24.97 6.02 -12.57
N PHE A 609 -23.95 6.88 -12.44
CA PHE A 609 -23.75 7.73 -11.26
C PHE A 609 -24.98 8.62 -10.95
N ALA A 610 -25.56 9.24 -11.98
CA ALA A 610 -26.75 10.07 -11.84
C ALA A 610 -27.97 9.29 -11.29
N GLN A 611 -28.11 8.01 -11.66
CA GLN A 611 -29.15 7.10 -11.17
C GLN A 611 -28.93 6.75 -9.70
N MET A 612 -27.68 6.62 -9.24
CA MET A 612 -27.33 6.35 -7.85
C MET A 612 -27.47 7.58 -6.93
N ARG A 613 -27.32 8.80 -7.45
CA ARG A 613 -27.25 10.06 -6.70
C ARG A 613 -28.35 10.22 -5.65
N LYS A 614 -29.62 10.04 -6.06
CA LYS A 614 -30.78 10.23 -5.19
C LYS A 614 -31.05 9.04 -4.25
N PRO A 615 -31.08 7.77 -4.71
CA PRO A 615 -31.32 6.62 -3.83
C PRO A 615 -30.28 6.47 -2.71
N LEU A 616 -29.00 6.68 -3.01
CA LEU A 616 -27.90 6.55 -2.03
C LEU A 616 -27.54 7.86 -1.31
N LYS A 617 -28.29 8.95 -1.55
CA LYS A 617 -28.01 10.28 -0.97
C LYS A 617 -26.53 10.66 -1.13
N LEU A 618 -26.06 10.68 -2.38
CA LEU A 618 -24.67 10.99 -2.72
C LEU A 618 -24.36 12.49 -2.63
N ILE A 619 -25.37 13.35 -2.62
CA ILE A 619 -25.24 14.80 -2.43
C ILE A 619 -26.07 15.21 -1.21
N ALA A 620 -25.50 16.07 -0.37
CA ALA A 620 -26.20 16.77 0.70
C ALA A 620 -26.16 18.29 0.50
N ASP A 621 -27.23 18.97 0.89
CA ASP A 621 -27.36 20.42 0.79
C ASP A 621 -26.51 21.12 1.87
N GLY A 622 -25.24 21.37 1.53
CA GLY A 622 -24.30 22.11 2.37
C GLY A 622 -23.44 21.26 3.30
N VAL A 623 -22.51 21.93 3.99
CA VAL A 623 -21.53 21.29 4.88
C VAL A 623 -22.04 21.28 6.31
N ASP A 624 -22.01 20.11 6.95
CA ASP A 624 -22.26 20.04 8.39
C ASP A 624 -21.13 20.73 9.17
N GLY A 625 -21.48 21.79 9.90
CA GLY A 625 -20.57 22.60 10.73
C GLY A 625 -20.48 22.15 12.19
N SER A 626 -21.09 21.01 12.55
CA SER A 626 -21.01 20.34 13.87
C SER A 626 -19.58 20.10 14.39
N GLU A 627 -19.43 19.60 15.63
CA GLU A 627 -18.14 19.03 16.09
C GLU A 627 -17.93 17.59 15.57
N GLU A 628 -19.00 16.79 15.46
CA GLU A 628 -19.00 15.44 14.88
C GLU A 628 -19.92 15.36 13.65
N PRO A 629 -19.43 15.05 12.42
CA PRO A 629 -20.26 15.13 11.21
C PRO A 629 -21.43 14.14 11.19
N ASN A 630 -22.65 14.62 10.93
CA ASN A 630 -23.86 13.80 10.84
C ASN A 630 -23.87 12.85 9.63
N ASP A 631 -23.06 13.10 8.60
CA ASP A 631 -22.91 12.22 7.43
C ASP A 631 -21.45 12.13 6.96
N ILE A 632 -21.12 11.21 6.04
CA ILE A 632 -19.78 11.01 5.46
C ILE A 632 -19.38 12.09 4.43
N THR A 633 -20.27 13.03 4.11
CA THR A 633 -20.03 14.13 3.16
C THR A 633 -18.92 15.10 3.60
N PHE A 634 -18.52 15.07 4.87
CA PHE A 634 -17.44 15.92 5.40
C PHE A 634 -16.10 15.73 4.67
N ALA A 635 -15.85 14.56 4.09
CA ALA A 635 -14.59 14.24 3.41
C ALA A 635 -14.46 14.91 2.02
N TYR A 636 -15.58 15.32 1.44
CA TYR A 636 -15.68 16.02 0.15
C TYR A 636 -16.61 17.24 0.29
N SER A 637 -16.40 18.03 1.34
CA SER A 637 -17.31 19.08 1.77
C SER A 637 -17.58 20.18 0.74
N SER A 638 -16.66 20.45 -0.21
CA SER A 638 -16.88 21.47 -1.25
C SER A 638 -17.98 21.12 -2.26
N SER A 639 -18.24 19.82 -2.47
CA SER A 639 -19.25 19.31 -3.39
C SER A 639 -20.43 18.64 -2.67
N GLY A 640 -20.46 18.65 -1.33
CA GLY A 640 -21.46 17.95 -0.53
C GLY A 640 -21.50 16.43 -0.77
N TYR A 641 -20.42 15.86 -1.33
CA TYR A 641 -20.42 14.50 -1.89
C TYR A 641 -20.17 13.42 -0.83
N ALA A 642 -21.02 12.39 -0.81
CA ALA A 642 -20.81 11.16 -0.06
C ALA A 642 -20.28 10.07 -1.01
N PRO A 643 -19.09 9.49 -0.75
CA PRO A 643 -18.51 8.45 -1.58
C PRO A 643 -19.47 7.30 -1.89
N LEU A 644 -19.70 7.04 -3.19
CA LEU A 644 -20.56 5.96 -3.65
C LEU A 644 -20.09 4.60 -3.13
N SER A 645 -18.78 4.32 -3.20
CA SER A 645 -18.16 3.12 -2.64
C SER A 645 -18.51 2.91 -1.15
N VAL A 646 -18.37 3.95 -0.33
CA VAL A 646 -18.64 3.89 1.12
C VAL A 646 -20.15 3.79 1.38
N ARG A 647 -21.01 4.41 0.56
CA ARG A 647 -22.46 4.19 0.61
C ARG A 647 -22.85 2.76 0.26
N LEU A 648 -22.18 2.12 -0.70
CA LEU A 648 -22.40 0.71 -1.03
C LEU A 648 -21.97 -0.19 0.14
N VAL A 649 -20.87 0.13 0.83
CA VAL A 649 -20.45 -0.58 2.05
C VAL A 649 -21.45 -0.36 3.19
N GLU A 650 -21.85 0.88 3.48
CA GLU A 650 -22.86 1.25 4.49
C GLU A 650 -24.17 0.48 4.25
N ALA A 651 -24.56 0.33 2.99
CA ALA A 651 -25.70 -0.47 2.58
C ALA A 651 -25.47 -1.99 2.74
N ALA A 652 -24.29 -2.49 2.38
CA ALA A 652 -23.94 -3.91 2.49
C ALA A 652 -24.05 -4.43 3.93
N THR A 653 -23.76 -3.59 4.94
CA THR A 653 -23.93 -3.98 6.35
C THR A 653 -25.39 -4.01 6.79
N ARG A 654 -26.31 -3.30 6.12
CA ARG A 654 -27.73 -3.22 6.54
C ARG A 654 -28.52 -4.50 6.26
N GLY A 655 -28.22 -5.23 5.20
CA GLY A 655 -28.94 -6.46 4.82
C GLY A 655 -28.58 -6.95 3.42
N SER A 656 -29.53 -7.59 2.73
CA SER A 656 -29.37 -7.93 1.30
C SER A 656 -29.35 -6.67 0.44
N TRP A 657 -28.60 -6.71 -0.66
CA TRP A 657 -28.50 -5.62 -1.66
C TRP A 657 -29.87 -5.12 -2.15
N LYS A 658 -30.91 -5.96 -2.10
CA LYS A 658 -32.31 -5.60 -2.41
C LYS A 658 -32.84 -4.40 -1.61
N SER A 659 -32.49 -4.32 -0.33
CA SER A 659 -33.02 -3.33 0.61
C SER A 659 -32.50 -1.90 0.41
N ILE A 660 -31.58 -1.69 -0.53
CA ILE A 660 -30.99 -0.36 -0.84
C ILE A 660 -32.02 0.62 -1.40
N ALA A 661 -32.93 0.12 -2.24
CA ALA A 661 -33.97 0.92 -2.85
C ALA A 661 -35.36 0.53 -2.29
N PRO A 662 -36.33 1.47 -2.28
CA PRO A 662 -37.73 1.15 -1.98
C PRO A 662 -38.24 -0.02 -2.83
N ASN A 663 -39.23 -0.75 -2.31
CA ASN A 663 -39.82 -1.91 -2.99
C ASN A 663 -38.85 -3.06 -3.30
N ASN A 664 -37.71 -3.15 -2.60
CA ASN A 664 -36.66 -4.16 -2.78
C ASN A 664 -35.97 -4.16 -4.17
N SER A 665 -36.02 -3.06 -4.92
CA SER A 665 -35.41 -2.94 -6.25
C SER A 665 -33.91 -2.60 -6.23
N GLY A 666 -33.23 -2.76 -5.09
CA GLY A 666 -31.81 -2.42 -4.95
C GLY A 666 -30.89 -3.16 -5.92
N GLU A 667 -31.20 -4.41 -6.27
CA GLU A 667 -30.46 -5.16 -7.30
C GLU A 667 -30.62 -4.54 -8.69
N ASP A 668 -31.83 -4.10 -9.06
CA ASP A 668 -32.08 -3.45 -10.35
C ASP A 668 -31.40 -2.08 -10.45
N LEU A 669 -31.38 -1.33 -9.35
CA LEU A 669 -30.62 -0.08 -9.24
C LEU A 669 -29.11 -0.34 -9.46
N LEU A 670 -28.55 -1.38 -8.83
CA LEU A 670 -27.13 -1.71 -8.92
C LEU A 670 -26.69 -2.26 -10.29
N LYS A 671 -27.62 -2.68 -11.16
CA LYS A 671 -27.32 -3.03 -12.57
C LYS A 671 -26.91 -1.81 -13.41
N HIS A 672 -27.15 -0.58 -12.92
CA HIS A 672 -26.65 0.63 -13.57
C HIS A 672 -25.17 0.93 -13.26
N LEU A 673 -24.57 0.23 -12.30
CA LEU A 673 -23.12 0.29 -12.02
C LEU A 673 -22.42 -0.90 -12.69
N PRO A 674 -21.15 -0.77 -13.11
CA PRO A 674 -20.44 -1.83 -13.81
C PRO A 674 -20.22 -3.08 -12.94
N GLY A 675 -20.04 -4.19 -13.63
CA GLY A 675 -19.69 -5.51 -13.11
C GLY A 675 -20.75 -6.26 -12.32
N GLU A 676 -20.48 -7.54 -12.03
CA GLU A 676 -21.42 -8.46 -11.39
C GLU A 676 -21.74 -8.15 -9.92
N LEU A 677 -22.89 -8.64 -9.43
CA LEU A 677 -23.35 -8.49 -8.03
C LEU A 677 -23.52 -9.86 -7.38
N PHE A 678 -22.98 -10.04 -6.17
CA PHE A 678 -23.08 -11.32 -5.46
C PHE A 678 -23.17 -11.20 -3.93
N GLU A 679 -23.80 -12.21 -3.31
CA GLU A 679 -23.85 -12.43 -1.87
C GLU A 679 -24.01 -13.94 -1.57
N TYR A 680 -23.18 -14.50 -0.68
CA TYR A 680 -23.22 -15.91 -0.29
C TYR A 680 -22.73 -16.13 1.16
N THR A 681 -23.07 -17.29 1.72
CA THR A 681 -22.54 -17.76 3.01
C THR A 681 -21.43 -18.79 2.73
N GLN A 682 -20.25 -18.61 3.33
CA GLN A 682 -19.19 -19.62 3.34
C GLN A 682 -19.47 -20.65 4.43
N GLY A 683 -19.30 -21.94 4.10
CA GLY A 683 -19.38 -23.01 5.08
C GLY A 683 -18.83 -24.33 4.52
N GLU A 684 -19.29 -25.42 5.11
CA GLU A 684 -18.98 -26.80 4.72
C GLU A 684 -20.29 -27.59 4.58
N ASN A 685 -20.27 -28.66 3.79
CA ASN A 685 -21.39 -29.60 3.70
C ASN A 685 -21.28 -30.72 4.74
N ASP A 686 -22.27 -31.62 4.77
CA ASP A 686 -22.35 -32.75 5.71
C ASP A 686 -21.14 -33.72 5.65
N TYR A 687 -20.25 -33.58 4.66
CA TYR A 687 -19.04 -34.36 4.45
C TYR A 687 -17.75 -33.55 4.72
N GLY A 688 -17.84 -32.38 5.36
CA GLY A 688 -16.70 -31.50 5.64
C GLY A 688 -16.08 -30.84 4.41
N ARG A 689 -16.75 -30.87 3.24
CA ARG A 689 -16.24 -30.22 2.03
C ARG A 689 -16.68 -28.76 1.97
N PRO A 690 -15.77 -27.82 1.65
CA PRO A 690 -16.09 -26.42 1.41
C PRO A 690 -17.24 -26.21 0.43
N VAL A 691 -18.21 -25.38 0.80
CA VAL A 691 -19.34 -25.00 -0.06
C VAL A 691 -19.74 -23.55 0.18
N ASN A 692 -20.25 -22.91 -0.87
CA ASN A 692 -20.93 -21.62 -0.78
C ASN A 692 -22.45 -21.89 -0.82
N SER A 693 -23.16 -21.40 0.19
CA SER A 693 -24.62 -21.54 0.31
C SER A 693 -25.32 -20.19 0.21
N LYS A 694 -26.66 -20.19 0.17
CA LYS A 694 -27.46 -18.96 0.13
C LYS A 694 -27.12 -18.07 1.33
N VAL A 695 -27.01 -16.76 1.10
CA VAL A 695 -26.60 -15.81 2.14
C VAL A 695 -27.52 -15.83 3.38
N SER A 696 -26.93 -15.78 4.57
CA SER A 696 -27.62 -15.77 5.86
C SER A 696 -27.05 -14.68 6.76
N TYR A 697 -27.88 -13.70 7.13
CA TYR A 697 -27.48 -12.59 8.02
C TYR A 697 -27.78 -12.85 9.49
N ARG A 698 -28.26 -14.05 9.85
CA ARG A 698 -28.84 -14.31 11.17
C ARG A 698 -27.86 -14.01 12.31
N GLU A 699 -26.62 -14.50 12.22
CA GLU A 699 -25.65 -14.32 13.29
C GLU A 699 -25.03 -12.91 13.27
N PHE A 700 -24.73 -12.36 12.09
CA PHE A 700 -24.27 -10.97 11.93
C PHE A 700 -25.26 -9.97 12.55
N ASN A 701 -26.55 -10.08 12.22
CA ASN A 701 -27.59 -9.21 12.78
C ASN A 701 -27.74 -9.41 14.29
N LYS A 702 -27.71 -10.66 14.78
CA LYS A 702 -27.77 -10.99 16.22
C LYS A 702 -26.60 -10.40 17.00
N ARG A 703 -25.38 -10.41 16.45
CA ARG A 703 -24.21 -9.72 17.04
C ARG A 703 -24.39 -8.21 17.02
N ARG A 704 -24.80 -7.62 15.89
CA ARG A 704 -25.07 -6.18 15.77
C ARG A 704 -26.15 -5.70 16.75
N GLU A 705 -27.25 -6.44 16.90
CA GLU A 705 -28.34 -6.12 17.82
C GLU A 705 -27.91 -6.22 19.29
N LYS A 706 -27.04 -7.17 19.65
CA LYS A 706 -26.44 -7.26 20.99
C LYS A 706 -25.45 -6.13 21.29
N ALA A 707 -24.72 -5.67 20.28
CA ALA A 707 -23.77 -4.56 20.39
C ALA A 707 -24.44 -3.18 20.32
N ALA A 708 -25.73 -3.12 20.00
CA ALA A 708 -26.50 -1.88 20.01
C ALA A 708 -26.61 -1.33 21.45
N PRO A 709 -26.30 -0.05 21.71
CA PRO A 709 -26.40 0.52 23.05
C PRO A 709 -27.85 0.47 23.58
N LEU A 710 -28.04 -0.14 24.75
CA LEU A 710 -29.26 -0.01 25.55
C LEU A 710 -29.23 1.35 26.28
N ASP A 711 -30.38 2.04 26.34
CA ASP A 711 -30.55 3.42 26.84
C ASP A 711 -29.51 3.88 27.89
N GLY A 712 -28.55 4.69 27.42
CA GLY A 712 -27.59 5.39 28.28
C GLY A 712 -26.42 4.57 28.84
N LYS A 713 -26.17 3.33 28.38
CA LYS A 713 -25.01 2.53 28.80
C LYS A 713 -24.00 2.28 27.66
N ASP A 714 -22.76 2.01 28.06
CA ASP A 714 -21.67 1.60 27.16
C ASP A 714 -21.95 0.24 26.50
N GLU A 715 -21.22 -0.04 25.41
CA GLU A 715 -21.39 -1.24 24.58
C GLU A 715 -21.06 -2.51 25.39
N LEU A 716 -22.08 -3.30 25.74
CA LEU A 716 -21.92 -4.55 26.51
C LEU A 716 -21.33 -5.72 25.71
N TRP A 717 -21.35 -5.64 24.38
CA TRP A 717 -20.88 -6.68 23.46
C TRP A 717 -20.06 -6.05 22.34
N PRO A 718 -18.97 -6.70 21.86
CA PRO A 718 -18.20 -6.19 20.74
C PRO A 718 -19.06 -6.17 19.46
N LYS A 719 -18.93 -5.09 18.70
CA LYS A 719 -19.51 -4.96 17.36
C LYS A 719 -18.96 -6.04 16.41
N PRO A 720 -19.79 -6.60 15.51
CA PRO A 720 -19.29 -7.45 14.43
C PRO A 720 -18.34 -6.69 13.52
N THR A 721 -17.35 -7.38 12.95
CA THR A 721 -16.29 -6.79 12.14
C THR A 721 -16.48 -7.13 10.66
N VAL A 722 -16.46 -6.10 9.82
CA VAL A 722 -16.64 -6.18 8.36
C VAL A 722 -15.31 -5.84 7.69
N MET A 723 -14.75 -6.78 6.93
CA MET A 723 -13.59 -6.51 6.08
C MET A 723 -14.04 -6.02 4.71
N VAL A 724 -13.72 -4.78 4.38
CA VAL A 724 -13.97 -4.16 3.08
C VAL A 724 -12.70 -4.27 2.25
N PHE A 725 -12.74 -4.93 1.09
CA PHE A 725 -11.59 -5.01 0.19
C PHE A 725 -11.82 -4.19 -1.07
N PHE A 726 -11.00 -3.16 -1.27
CA PHE A 726 -10.99 -2.32 -2.46
C PHE A 726 -10.00 -2.84 -3.51
N ILE A 727 -10.52 -3.42 -4.59
CA ILE A 727 -9.74 -4.01 -5.68
C ILE A 727 -9.51 -2.94 -6.75
N GLY A 728 -8.24 -2.59 -7.01
CA GLY A 728 -7.89 -1.43 -7.84
C GLY A 728 -7.71 -0.12 -7.04
N GLY A 729 -7.96 -0.14 -5.73
CA GLY A 729 -7.45 0.87 -4.81
C GLY A 729 -8.48 1.70 -4.05
N VAL A 730 -8.01 2.42 -3.03
CA VAL A 730 -8.80 3.21 -2.08
C VAL A 730 -8.14 4.57 -1.81
N THR A 731 -8.91 5.58 -1.41
CA THR A 731 -8.40 6.89 -0.98
C THR A 731 -8.35 7.03 0.55
N TYR A 732 -7.54 7.96 1.07
CA TYR A 732 -7.55 8.29 2.50
C TYR A 732 -8.90 8.87 2.96
N ALA A 733 -9.60 9.59 2.08
CA ALA A 733 -10.97 10.05 2.35
C ALA A 733 -11.98 8.90 2.49
N GLU A 734 -11.89 7.84 1.68
CA GLU A 734 -12.73 6.64 1.83
C GLU A 734 -12.44 5.91 3.16
N ILE A 735 -11.17 5.80 3.54
CA ILE A 735 -10.74 5.25 4.83
C ILE A 735 -11.34 6.04 6.00
N ALA A 736 -11.18 7.37 6.00
CA ALA A 736 -11.74 8.26 7.01
C ALA A 736 -13.27 8.17 7.11
N CYS A 737 -13.97 8.05 5.97
CA CYS A 737 -15.42 7.84 5.94
C CYS A 737 -15.84 6.51 6.58
N LEU A 738 -15.11 5.41 6.35
CA LEU A 738 -15.38 4.11 6.97
C LEU A 738 -15.13 4.13 8.48
N ARG A 739 -14.03 4.74 8.93
CA ARG A 739 -13.75 4.97 10.37
C ARG A 739 -14.85 5.80 11.03
N HIS A 740 -15.34 6.82 10.34
CA HIS A 740 -16.46 7.65 10.79
C HIS A 740 -17.78 6.87 10.89
N LEU A 741 -18.06 5.95 9.96
CA LEU A 741 -19.21 5.05 10.05
C LEU A 741 -19.09 4.08 11.24
N ALA A 742 -17.91 3.52 11.52
CA ALA A 742 -17.69 2.65 12.69
C ALA A 742 -17.93 3.36 14.04
N LYS A 743 -17.56 4.66 14.12
CA LYS A 743 -17.85 5.52 15.28
C LYS A 743 -19.36 5.77 15.46
N LYS A 744 -20.15 5.78 14.37
CA LYS A 744 -21.60 6.01 14.43
C LYS A 744 -22.37 4.79 14.93
N ARG A 745 -23.11 5.01 16.03
CA ARG A 745 -24.05 4.03 16.64
C ARG A 745 -25.03 3.39 15.64
N GLN A 746 -25.42 4.11 14.57
CA GLN A 746 -26.35 3.60 13.54
C GLN A 746 -25.75 2.53 12.62
N CYS A 747 -24.43 2.44 12.47
CA CYS A 747 -23.80 1.43 11.61
C CYS A 747 -23.70 0.08 12.33
N GLY A 748 -23.39 0.12 13.64
CA GLY A 748 -23.39 -1.05 14.53
C GLY A 748 -22.34 -2.11 14.21
N CYS A 749 -21.32 -1.79 13.40
CA CYS A 749 -20.22 -2.68 13.03
C CYS A 749 -18.89 -1.94 13.00
N ASN A 750 -17.80 -2.70 13.12
CA ASN A 750 -16.42 -2.25 12.97
C ASN A 750 -15.96 -2.53 11.53
N PHE A 751 -15.03 -1.73 11.00
CA PHE A 751 -14.48 -1.90 9.65
C PHE A 751 -12.99 -2.23 9.68
N VAL A 752 -12.60 -3.24 8.90
CA VAL A 752 -11.22 -3.50 8.48
C VAL A 752 -11.14 -3.22 6.99
N ILE A 753 -10.08 -2.57 6.53
CA ILE A 753 -9.94 -2.11 5.15
C ILE A 753 -8.76 -2.84 4.53
N GLY A 754 -9.03 -3.68 3.54
CA GLY A 754 -8.05 -4.24 2.63
C GLY A 754 -8.03 -3.47 1.32
N THR A 755 -6.87 -3.37 0.67
CA THR A 755 -6.77 -2.79 -0.66
C THR A 755 -5.58 -3.33 -1.45
N THR A 756 -5.67 -3.30 -2.78
CA THR A 756 -4.47 -3.49 -3.62
C THR A 756 -3.47 -2.35 -3.42
N LYS A 757 -3.93 -1.10 -3.33
CA LYS A 757 -3.10 0.10 -3.20
C LYS A 757 -3.90 1.33 -2.75
N ILE A 758 -3.32 2.16 -1.87
CA ILE A 758 -3.85 3.51 -1.59
C ILE A 758 -3.38 4.50 -2.67
N PHE A 759 -4.32 5.29 -3.22
CA PHE A 759 -4.11 6.29 -4.27
C PHE A 759 -4.83 7.62 -3.99
N GLN A 760 -4.28 8.72 -4.52
CA GLN A 760 -5.02 9.93 -4.88
C GLN A 760 -5.43 9.89 -6.37
N GLY A 761 -6.41 10.72 -6.77
CA GLY A 761 -6.95 10.70 -8.14
C GLY A 761 -5.96 10.99 -9.25
N ASP A 762 -5.03 11.95 -9.05
CA ASP A 762 -4.00 12.24 -10.05
C ASP A 762 -3.08 11.02 -10.23
N ALA A 763 -2.70 10.34 -9.13
CA ALA A 763 -1.87 9.12 -9.21
C ALA A 763 -2.63 7.95 -9.84
N LEU A 764 -3.93 7.81 -9.59
CA LEU A 764 -4.76 6.76 -10.20
C LEU A 764 -4.83 6.93 -11.73
N ILE A 765 -5.14 8.13 -12.22
CA ILE A 765 -5.18 8.44 -13.67
C ILE A 765 -3.80 8.30 -14.31
N ASP A 766 -2.72 8.59 -13.58
CA ASP A 766 -1.35 8.38 -14.05
C ASP A 766 -1.05 6.89 -14.30
N THR A 767 -1.65 5.96 -13.53
CA THR A 767 -1.50 4.52 -13.77
C THR A 767 -2.19 4.02 -15.04
N CYS A 768 -3.18 4.74 -15.57
CA CYS A 768 -3.94 4.34 -16.74
C CYS A 768 -3.11 4.43 -18.03
N GLY A 769 -3.13 3.34 -18.80
CA GLY A 769 -2.46 3.24 -20.11
C GLY A 769 -0.95 3.05 -20.02
N GLU A 770 -0.31 3.14 -21.18
CA GLU A 770 1.15 3.17 -21.25
C GLU A 770 1.69 4.60 -21.03
N ASP A 771 2.91 4.65 -20.53
CA ASP A 771 3.77 5.82 -20.52
C ASP A 771 5.07 5.46 -21.28
N ILE A 772 5.88 6.47 -21.60
CA ILE A 772 7.13 6.25 -22.36
C ILE A 772 8.09 5.34 -21.61
N GLU A 773 8.15 5.41 -20.27
CA GLU A 773 9.06 4.59 -19.46
C GLU A 773 8.68 3.10 -19.50
N ARG A 774 7.39 2.77 -19.43
CA ARG A 774 6.84 1.41 -19.61
C ARG A 774 7.11 0.90 -21.02
N LEU A 775 6.83 1.71 -22.04
CA LEU A 775 7.02 1.34 -23.45
C LEU A 775 8.51 1.11 -23.77
N GLU A 776 9.40 1.99 -23.29
CA GLU A 776 10.85 1.77 -23.34
C GLU A 776 11.25 0.48 -22.62
N THR A 777 10.70 0.21 -21.43
CA THR A 777 11.02 -1.02 -20.67
C THR A 777 10.60 -2.27 -21.45
N ARG A 778 9.44 -2.26 -22.12
CA ARG A 778 9.00 -3.35 -23.02
C ARG A 778 9.96 -3.53 -24.19
N LEU A 779 10.31 -2.45 -24.89
CA LEU A 779 11.26 -2.48 -26.00
C LEU A 779 12.64 -3.00 -25.58
N ARG A 780 13.11 -2.64 -24.37
CA ARG A 780 14.36 -3.18 -23.80
C ARG A 780 14.28 -4.69 -23.52
N VAL A 781 13.13 -5.22 -23.07
CA VAL A 781 12.94 -6.68 -22.95
C VAL A 781 13.14 -7.35 -24.32
N ASP A 782 12.50 -6.82 -25.36
CA ASP A 782 12.56 -7.41 -26.71
C ASP A 782 13.96 -7.29 -27.35
N GLU A 783 14.68 -6.18 -27.12
CA GLU A 783 16.08 -6.06 -27.53
C GLU A 783 16.98 -7.06 -26.79
N ILE A 784 16.86 -7.16 -25.46
CA ILE A 784 17.73 -8.03 -24.65
C ILE A 784 17.43 -9.52 -24.89
N ALA A 785 16.17 -9.89 -25.13
CA ALA A 785 15.75 -11.25 -25.49
C ALA A 785 16.08 -11.62 -26.95
N GLY A 786 16.63 -10.70 -27.75
CA GLY A 786 16.93 -10.92 -29.16
C GLY A 786 15.70 -11.12 -30.04
N ARG A 787 14.52 -10.69 -29.59
CA ARG A 787 13.24 -10.80 -30.30
C ARG A 787 12.87 -9.56 -31.09
N GLY A 788 13.48 -8.40 -30.80
CA GLY A 788 13.26 -7.16 -31.54
C GLY A 788 14.08 -7.05 -32.82
N GLU A 789 13.43 -6.71 -33.94
CA GLU A 789 14.10 -5.93 -34.99
C GLU A 789 14.54 -4.59 -34.38
N ARG A 790 15.71 -4.07 -34.79
CA ARG A 790 16.22 -2.78 -34.30
C ARG A 790 15.40 -1.61 -34.84
N ILE A 791 14.26 -1.33 -34.21
CA ILE A 791 13.55 -0.07 -34.36
C ILE A 791 14.35 0.99 -33.60
N ARG A 792 15.13 1.79 -34.33
CA ARG A 792 15.64 3.06 -33.81
C ARG A 792 14.48 4.04 -33.76
N LEU A 793 14.16 4.50 -32.56
CA LEU A 793 13.40 5.74 -32.34
C LEU A 793 14.22 6.94 -32.85
#